data_AF-A0A8T2YB35-F1
#
_entry.id   AF-A0A8T2YB35-F1
#
_cell.length_a   1.000
_cell.length_b   1.000
_cell.length_c   1.000
_cell.angle_alpha   90.00
_cell.angle_beta   90.00
_cell.angle_gamma   90.00
#
_symmetry.space_group_name_H-M   'P 1'
#
loop_
_entity.id
_entity.type
_entity.pdbx_description
1 polymer ?
#
loop_
_entity_poly.entity_id
_entity_poly.type
_entity_poly.pdbx_seq_one_letter_code
_entity_poly.pdbx_strand_id
1 'polypeptide(L)'
;MEKKLRLHVVQALKLLFLLFTIHCLFLFPVTLSEIFFEERFQDGWKDRWVLSDWKRSEGKAGTFKYTAGKWPGDPDDKGIQTYNDAKHFAISAKISPEFSNKNRTLVVQYSIKFEQDIECGGGYIKLFSGYVNQKKFGGDTPYSFMFGPDICGTQTKKLHVIMSYQGQNYPIKKDLQCETDKLTHFYTFILRPDASYSVLVDNRERESGTMYTDWDILPPPKIKDTKAKRPADWDDREYIEDPNDVKPEGYDSIPREIPDPKAKEPDNWDEEEDGIWRPPKMPNPAYKGPWKRKKIKNPNYKGKWKTPWIDNPEFEDDPDLYVLKPIKYVGIEVWQVKAGSIFDNILICDDPQYAREIVKDVFQNREIEKDAFEEAEKVRRAREEEEAQRAREEGEKRRKERGYRKPRRRHDPRDYLDDYHVRSGLCILPGMRQLSLSKGLVYAFTRLLSTPFKTLRGASRTLKVAQFCSVSNMSSSLQIELVPCLKDNYAYLLHDEDTGTVGVVDPSEATPVIDALSRKNWNLTYILNTHHHHDHTGGNQELKARYGAKVIGSGVDRDRIPGIDIVLNDGDKWMFAAHEVQVMDTPGHTRGHISFYFPGSGAIFTGDTLFSLSCGKLFEGTPEQMHSSLRKIVSLPDDTNIYCGHEYTLSNSKFALSIEPNNEALQSYAAHIAHLRSKSFPTIPTKLKVEKACNPFLRTSSTEIRQTLNIPATASDSEALGVIRQAKDNF
;
A
#
# COMPACT_ATOMS: atom_id res chain seq x y z
N MET A 1 -1.60 -44.86 73.42
CA MET A 1 -2.21 -43.51 73.25
C MET A 1 -2.02 -42.92 71.84
N GLU A 2 -0.82 -43.01 71.25
CA GLU A 2 -0.41 -42.34 70.00
C GLU A 2 -1.41 -42.33 68.84
N LYS A 3 -2.12 -43.45 68.56
CA LYS A 3 -3.10 -43.50 67.44
C LYS A 3 -4.22 -42.46 67.56
N LYS A 4 -4.69 -42.13 68.77
CA LYS A 4 -5.67 -41.03 68.97
C LYS A 4 -5.01 -39.67 68.74
N LEU A 5 -3.79 -39.48 69.24
CA LEU A 5 -3.05 -38.21 69.09
C LEU A 5 -2.78 -37.90 67.61
N ARG A 6 -2.29 -38.88 66.83
CA ARG A 6 -2.09 -38.72 65.37
C ARG A 6 -3.40 -38.39 64.65
N LEU A 7 -4.53 -39.01 65.03
CA LEU A 7 -5.83 -38.73 64.40
C LEU A 7 -6.29 -37.28 64.68
N HIS A 8 -6.15 -36.79 65.92
CA HIS A 8 -6.49 -35.41 66.27
C HIS A 8 -5.55 -34.39 65.60
N VAL A 9 -4.25 -34.67 65.49
CA VAL A 9 -3.31 -33.82 64.74
C VAL A 9 -3.67 -33.75 63.25
N VAL A 10 -4.05 -34.87 62.63
CA VAL A 10 -4.50 -34.88 61.22
C VAL A 10 -5.83 -34.14 61.03
N GLN A 11 -6.78 -34.24 61.97
CA GLN A 11 -8.02 -33.45 61.93
C GLN A 11 -7.75 -31.95 62.13
N ALA A 12 -6.87 -31.58 63.08
CA ALA A 12 -6.48 -30.19 63.31
C ALA A 12 -5.77 -29.59 62.08
N LEU A 13 -4.84 -30.33 61.46
CA LEU A 13 -4.18 -29.90 60.21
C LEU A 13 -5.17 -29.76 59.04
N LYS A 14 -6.12 -30.67 58.89
CA LYS A 14 -7.18 -30.54 57.87
C LYS A 14 -8.07 -29.33 58.13
N LEU A 15 -8.40 -29.04 59.39
CA LEU A 15 -9.20 -27.86 59.76
C LEU A 15 -8.42 -26.56 59.54
N LEU A 16 -7.12 -26.53 59.88
CA LEU A 16 -6.25 -25.39 59.58
C LEU A 16 -6.14 -25.16 58.07
N PHE A 17 -5.96 -26.22 57.28
CA PHE A 17 -5.85 -26.12 55.83
C PHE A 17 -7.17 -25.64 55.19
N LEU A 18 -8.33 -26.11 55.69
CA LEU A 18 -9.64 -25.64 55.25
C LEU A 18 -9.90 -24.17 55.63
N LEU A 19 -9.51 -23.77 56.84
CA LEU A 19 -9.60 -22.37 57.26
C LEU A 19 -8.66 -21.48 56.44
N PHE A 20 -7.47 -21.97 56.09
CA PHE A 20 -6.51 -21.27 55.24
C PHE A 20 -7.00 -21.13 53.80
N THR A 21 -7.60 -22.17 53.20
CA THR A 21 -8.20 -22.05 51.85
C THR A 21 -9.41 -21.12 51.85
N ILE A 22 -10.23 -21.12 52.90
CA ILE A 22 -11.32 -20.14 53.06
C ILE A 22 -10.76 -18.72 53.22
N HIS A 23 -9.70 -18.50 54.00
CA HIS A 23 -9.08 -17.18 54.12
C HIS A 23 -8.47 -16.70 52.79
N CYS A 24 -7.81 -17.59 52.04
CA CYS A 24 -7.32 -17.27 50.70
C CYS A 24 -8.45 -16.93 49.71
N LEU A 25 -9.63 -17.57 49.81
CA LEU A 25 -10.80 -17.23 49.01
C LEU A 25 -11.36 -15.83 49.34
N PHE A 26 -11.22 -15.36 50.58
CA PHE A 26 -11.59 -13.99 50.99
C PHE A 26 -10.46 -12.94 50.80
N LEU A 27 -9.26 -13.34 50.37
CA LEU A 27 -8.14 -12.43 50.09
C LEU A 27 -8.04 -11.98 48.63
N PHE A 28 -8.86 -12.53 47.74
CA PHE A 28 -9.06 -11.94 46.41
C PHE A 28 -10.10 -10.82 46.51
N PRO A 29 -9.76 -9.57 46.14
CA PRO A 29 -10.79 -8.55 45.95
C PRO A 29 -11.66 -8.98 44.77
N VAL A 30 -12.93 -9.29 45.03
CA VAL A 30 -13.93 -9.50 43.97
C VAL A 30 -14.23 -8.14 43.36
N THR A 31 -13.46 -7.78 42.34
CA THR A 31 -13.73 -6.64 41.48
C THR A 31 -14.99 -6.95 40.67
N LEU A 32 -16.14 -6.54 41.22
CA LEU A 32 -17.41 -6.56 40.50
C LEU A 32 -17.28 -5.65 39.26
N SER A 33 -17.28 -6.26 38.08
CA SER A 33 -17.37 -5.55 36.80
C SER A 33 -18.68 -4.77 36.75
N GLU A 34 -18.61 -3.50 36.37
CA GLU A 34 -19.77 -2.63 36.23
C GLU A 34 -20.18 -2.57 34.75
N ILE A 35 -21.35 -3.13 34.44
CA ILE A 35 -21.99 -3.00 33.13
C ILE A 35 -22.80 -1.70 33.13
N PHE A 36 -22.27 -0.65 32.49
CA PHE A 36 -22.94 0.65 32.39
C PHE A 36 -24.10 0.62 31.40
N PHE A 37 -23.98 -0.17 30.33
CA PHE A 37 -25.01 -0.37 29.32
C PHE A 37 -24.82 -1.72 28.62
N GLU A 38 -25.91 -2.46 28.43
CA GLU A 38 -25.96 -3.64 27.54
C GLU A 38 -27.27 -3.59 26.75
N GLU A 39 -27.20 -3.85 25.44
CA GLU A 39 -28.36 -3.98 24.56
C GLU A 39 -28.13 -5.12 23.56
N ARG A 40 -29.11 -6.03 23.49
CA ARG A 40 -29.20 -7.15 22.54
C ARG A 40 -30.53 -7.15 21.77
N PHE A 41 -31.10 -5.95 21.66
CA PHE A 41 -32.38 -5.59 21.03
C PHE A 41 -33.59 -6.49 21.35
N GLN A 42 -33.57 -7.20 22.47
CA GLN A 42 -34.67 -8.02 22.97
C GLN A 42 -35.96 -7.21 23.17
N ASP A 43 -37.09 -7.90 23.28
CA ASP A 43 -38.42 -7.31 23.45
C ASP A 43 -38.44 -6.16 24.49
N GLY A 44 -39.13 -5.07 24.14
CA GLY A 44 -39.10 -3.82 24.90
C GLY A 44 -37.97 -2.84 24.51
N TRP A 45 -37.07 -3.17 23.57
CA TRP A 45 -36.01 -2.23 23.14
C TRP A 45 -36.53 -0.86 22.67
N LYS A 46 -37.75 -0.79 22.14
CA LYS A 46 -38.41 0.45 21.69
C LYS A 46 -38.72 1.43 22.82
N ASP A 47 -38.78 0.94 24.07
CA ASP A 47 -38.96 1.79 25.25
C ASP A 47 -37.60 2.32 25.78
N ARG A 48 -36.49 1.64 25.42
CA ARG A 48 -35.11 2.05 25.71
C ARG A 48 -34.56 3.04 24.67
N TRP A 49 -34.88 2.84 23.39
CA TRP A 49 -34.33 3.60 22.25
C TRP A 49 -35.30 4.61 21.66
N VAL A 50 -34.87 5.88 21.62
CA VAL A 50 -35.61 6.99 21.04
C VAL A 50 -35.12 7.28 19.62
N LEU A 51 -35.97 7.01 18.63
CA LEU A 51 -35.78 7.47 17.25
C LEU A 51 -35.94 8.99 17.16
N SER A 52 -35.00 9.65 16.49
CA SER A 52 -34.98 11.09 16.27
C SER A 52 -35.99 11.55 15.21
N ASP A 53 -36.36 12.83 15.25
CA ASP A 53 -37.12 13.51 14.21
C ASP A 53 -36.21 14.42 13.33
N TRP A 54 -34.89 14.42 13.57
CA TRP A 54 -33.90 15.08 12.70
C TRP A 54 -34.01 14.57 11.26
N LYS A 55 -33.79 15.45 10.28
CA LYS A 55 -33.97 15.18 8.83
C LYS A 55 -35.36 14.67 8.38
N ARG A 56 -36.37 14.51 9.25
CA ARG A 56 -37.72 14.05 8.84
C ARG A 56 -38.42 15.04 7.91
N SER A 57 -38.33 16.34 8.19
CA SER A 57 -38.90 17.40 7.34
C SER A 57 -38.25 17.53 5.96
N GLU A 58 -37.00 17.04 5.81
CA GLU A 58 -36.30 16.96 4.51
C GLU A 58 -36.64 15.66 3.74
N GLY A 59 -37.45 14.75 4.29
CA GLY A 59 -37.67 13.41 3.72
C GLY A 59 -36.41 12.51 3.74
N LYS A 60 -35.40 12.88 4.54
CA LYS A 60 -34.08 12.22 4.59
C LYS A 60 -33.84 11.39 5.87
N ALA A 61 -34.78 11.38 6.82
CA ALA A 61 -34.72 10.46 7.96
C ALA A 61 -35.00 9.01 7.54
N GLY A 62 -34.18 8.08 8.02
CA GLY A 62 -34.36 6.63 7.83
C GLY A 62 -35.12 5.98 8.98
N THR A 63 -35.53 4.74 8.79
CA THR A 63 -36.19 3.91 9.81
C THR A 63 -35.41 2.61 10.06
N PHE A 64 -35.60 2.02 11.25
CA PHE A 64 -34.98 0.76 11.64
C PHE A 64 -36.00 -0.38 11.65
N LYS A 65 -35.58 -1.56 11.18
CA LYS A 65 -36.32 -2.83 11.22
C LYS A 65 -35.65 -3.77 12.23
N TYR A 66 -36.44 -4.40 13.10
CA TYR A 66 -35.97 -5.44 14.02
C TYR A 66 -35.89 -6.79 13.29
N THR A 67 -34.69 -7.38 13.14
CA THR A 67 -34.46 -8.56 12.28
C THR A 67 -33.05 -9.14 12.45
N ALA A 68 -32.90 -10.47 12.38
CA ALA A 68 -31.61 -11.17 12.33
C ALA A 68 -30.97 -11.22 10.92
N GLY A 69 -31.48 -10.42 9.98
CA GLY A 69 -31.08 -10.46 8.57
C GLY A 69 -31.74 -11.57 7.74
N LYS A 70 -31.06 -11.99 6.65
CA LYS A 70 -31.44 -13.00 5.65
C LYS A 70 -30.73 -14.34 5.87
N TRP A 71 -29.46 -14.29 6.28
CA TRP A 71 -28.63 -15.44 6.65
C TRP A 71 -28.13 -15.28 8.10
N PRO A 72 -29.00 -15.43 9.10
CA PRO A 72 -28.58 -15.41 10.50
C PRO A 72 -27.76 -16.66 10.86
N GLY A 73 -26.84 -16.53 11.83
CA GLY A 73 -26.30 -17.69 12.55
C GLY A 73 -27.31 -18.24 13.57
N ASP A 74 -28.09 -17.35 14.20
CA ASP A 74 -29.23 -17.67 15.05
C ASP A 74 -30.44 -16.80 14.64
N PRO A 75 -31.59 -17.37 14.23
CA PRO A 75 -32.79 -16.61 13.88
C PRO A 75 -33.35 -15.74 15.00
N ASP A 76 -32.99 -16.02 16.26
CA ASP A 76 -33.45 -15.27 17.42
C ASP A 76 -32.52 -14.12 17.89
N ASP A 77 -31.26 -14.09 17.45
CA ASP A 77 -30.31 -12.97 17.65
C ASP A 77 -30.65 -11.82 16.66
N LYS A 78 -31.51 -10.90 17.10
CA LYS A 78 -32.18 -9.90 16.24
C LYS A 78 -31.75 -8.47 16.53
N GLY A 79 -30.83 -7.94 15.74
CA GLY A 79 -30.44 -6.54 15.83
C GLY A 79 -31.42 -5.55 15.19
N ILE A 80 -31.02 -4.27 15.19
CA ILE A 80 -31.71 -3.22 14.44
C ILE A 80 -31.04 -2.97 13.09
N GLN A 81 -31.75 -3.32 12.01
CA GLN A 81 -31.34 -3.13 10.63
C GLN A 81 -31.79 -1.76 10.10
N THR A 82 -30.88 -1.01 9.48
CA THR A 82 -31.20 0.18 8.66
C THR A 82 -32.06 -0.22 7.46
N TYR A 83 -33.22 0.42 7.24
CA TYR A 83 -34.23 -0.07 6.28
C TYR A 83 -34.40 0.74 4.98
N ASN A 84 -33.99 2.01 4.92
CA ASN A 84 -34.33 2.90 3.79
C ASN A 84 -33.10 3.50 3.10
N ASP A 85 -32.93 3.21 1.81
CA ASP A 85 -31.82 3.74 1.01
C ASP A 85 -31.78 5.27 0.95
N ALA A 86 -30.55 5.81 0.86
CA ALA A 86 -30.21 7.22 0.84
C ALA A 86 -30.85 8.03 1.99
N LYS A 87 -30.57 7.63 3.24
CA LYS A 87 -31.07 8.29 4.46
C LYS A 87 -30.01 8.49 5.54
N HIS A 88 -30.28 9.47 6.40
CA HIS A 88 -29.67 9.59 7.72
C HIS A 88 -30.50 8.79 8.73
N PHE A 89 -29.86 7.86 9.42
CA PHE A 89 -30.42 7.10 10.54
C PHE A 89 -29.92 7.72 11.83
N ALA A 90 -30.83 8.06 12.75
CA ALA A 90 -30.49 8.70 14.02
C ALA A 90 -31.37 8.15 15.15
N ILE A 91 -30.79 7.31 16.01
CA ILE A 91 -31.46 6.67 17.16
C ILE A 91 -30.52 6.64 18.36
N SER A 92 -31.05 6.88 19.56
CA SER A 92 -30.26 7.00 20.80
C SER A 92 -30.97 6.37 21.99
N ALA A 93 -30.20 5.79 22.91
CA ALA A 93 -30.66 5.30 24.20
C ALA A 93 -30.01 6.07 25.35
N LYS A 94 -30.75 6.26 26.44
CA LYS A 94 -30.26 6.90 27.66
C LYS A 94 -29.60 5.86 28.57
N ILE A 95 -28.37 6.14 28.98
CA ILE A 95 -27.63 5.40 30.00
C ILE A 95 -28.01 5.99 31.37
N SER A 96 -28.31 5.13 32.35
CA SER A 96 -28.88 5.55 33.64
C SER A 96 -28.51 4.55 34.74
N PRO A 97 -27.66 4.90 35.72
CA PRO A 97 -27.06 6.21 35.97
C PRO A 97 -26.13 6.70 34.85
N GLU A 98 -25.78 7.98 34.87
CA GLU A 98 -24.63 8.46 34.08
C GLU A 98 -23.33 8.01 34.76
N PHE A 99 -22.32 7.65 33.96
CA PHE A 99 -21.07 7.08 34.47
C PHE A 99 -19.85 7.88 34.00
N SER A 100 -18.71 7.66 34.63
CA SER A 100 -17.41 8.16 34.18
C SER A 100 -16.38 7.05 34.28
N ASN A 101 -15.47 6.99 33.32
CA ASN A 101 -14.37 6.03 33.32
C ASN A 101 -13.17 6.45 34.19
N LYS A 102 -13.26 7.54 34.98
CA LYS A 102 -12.19 7.92 35.88
C LYS A 102 -11.83 6.79 36.85
N ASN A 103 -10.53 6.49 36.95
CA ASN A 103 -9.91 5.42 37.72
C ASN A 103 -10.32 3.98 37.33
N ARG A 104 -10.94 3.78 36.16
CA ARG A 104 -11.35 2.46 35.67
C ARG A 104 -11.12 2.31 34.16
N THR A 105 -11.12 1.08 33.66
CA THR A 105 -11.11 0.83 32.22
C THR A 105 -12.46 1.25 31.62
N LEU A 106 -12.45 1.74 30.39
CA LEU A 106 -13.63 1.87 29.54
C LEU A 106 -13.55 0.82 28.44
N VAL A 107 -14.56 -0.04 28.35
CA VAL A 107 -14.77 -0.94 27.21
C VAL A 107 -16.02 -0.49 26.47
N VAL A 108 -15.91 -0.37 25.14
CA VAL A 108 -17.02 -0.06 24.24
C VAL A 108 -17.01 -1.12 23.13
N GLN A 109 -18.02 -1.98 23.11
CA GLN A 109 -18.13 -3.11 22.19
C GLN A 109 -19.50 -3.13 21.54
N TYR A 110 -19.56 -3.55 20.28
CA TYR A 110 -20.82 -3.92 19.61
C TYR A 110 -20.54 -4.82 18.41
N SER A 111 -21.58 -5.49 17.90
CA SER A 111 -21.52 -6.17 16.61
C SER A 111 -22.22 -5.37 15.51
N ILE A 112 -21.69 -5.48 14.29
CA ILE A 112 -22.31 -4.96 13.09
C ILE A 112 -22.14 -5.93 11.92
N LYS A 113 -23.22 -6.08 11.14
CA LYS A 113 -23.26 -6.88 9.91
C LYS A 113 -23.63 -5.99 8.73
N PHE A 114 -22.76 -5.91 7.72
CA PHE A 114 -23.04 -5.26 6.45
C PHE A 114 -23.65 -6.26 5.47
N GLU A 115 -24.92 -6.63 5.71
CA GLU A 115 -25.63 -7.61 4.89
C GLU A 115 -25.82 -7.15 3.43
N GLN A 116 -25.89 -5.83 3.22
CA GLN A 116 -25.96 -5.19 1.93
C GLN A 116 -24.56 -4.89 1.38
N ASP A 117 -24.42 -4.85 0.05
CA ASP A 117 -23.22 -4.33 -0.62
C ASP A 117 -23.12 -2.82 -0.36
N ILE A 118 -22.53 -2.43 0.78
CA ILE A 118 -22.48 -1.04 1.23
C ILE A 118 -21.49 -0.21 0.40
N GLU A 119 -22.00 0.47 -0.62
CA GLU A 119 -21.21 1.38 -1.46
C GLU A 119 -20.72 2.60 -0.68
N CYS A 120 -21.61 3.19 0.15
CA CYS A 120 -21.23 4.24 1.08
C CYS A 120 -22.20 4.33 2.26
N GLY A 121 -21.67 4.31 3.48
CA GLY A 121 -22.38 4.59 4.71
C GLY A 121 -21.59 4.26 5.98
N GLY A 122 -21.92 4.97 7.06
CA GLY A 122 -21.35 4.76 8.37
C GLY A 122 -21.93 3.53 9.08
N GLY A 123 -21.11 2.89 9.91
CA GLY A 123 -21.48 1.79 10.81
C GLY A 123 -21.06 2.03 12.27
N TYR A 124 -20.76 3.26 12.65
CA TYR A 124 -20.23 3.66 13.95
C TYR A 124 -21.29 4.05 14.99
N ILE A 125 -20.91 3.93 16.27
CA ILE A 125 -21.67 4.43 17.42
C ILE A 125 -20.98 5.65 18.03
N LYS A 126 -21.77 6.46 18.74
CA LYS A 126 -21.32 7.68 19.44
C LYS A 126 -21.77 7.63 20.91
N LEU A 127 -20.92 8.10 21.82
CA LEU A 127 -21.23 8.28 23.24
C LEU A 127 -21.32 9.77 23.57
N PHE A 128 -22.29 10.16 24.40
CA PHE A 128 -22.61 11.57 24.66
C PHE A 128 -22.64 11.90 26.15
N SER A 129 -22.25 13.13 26.47
CA SER A 129 -22.23 13.69 27.82
C SER A 129 -23.22 14.85 27.97
N GLY A 130 -23.58 15.17 29.21
CA GLY A 130 -24.56 16.24 29.48
C GLY A 130 -25.97 15.87 29.04
N TYR A 131 -26.77 16.85 28.61
CA TYR A 131 -28.14 16.63 28.16
C TYR A 131 -28.23 16.56 26.63
N VAL A 132 -28.80 15.47 26.10
CA VAL A 132 -29.11 15.31 24.67
C VAL A 132 -30.62 15.27 24.47
N ASN A 133 -31.14 16.14 23.61
CA ASN A 133 -32.52 16.04 23.14
C ASN A 133 -32.60 14.92 22.08
N GLN A 134 -32.87 13.69 22.53
CA GLN A 134 -32.95 12.49 21.70
C GLN A 134 -33.93 12.61 20.50
N LYS A 135 -34.94 13.51 20.57
CA LYS A 135 -35.86 13.78 19.45
C LYS A 135 -35.33 14.76 18.39
N LYS A 136 -34.20 15.42 18.66
CA LYS A 136 -33.47 16.28 17.72
C LYS A 136 -32.02 15.83 17.51
N PHE A 137 -31.67 14.64 18.01
CA PHE A 137 -30.38 14.00 17.82
C PHE A 137 -30.03 13.86 16.33
N GLY A 138 -28.81 14.26 15.95
CA GLY A 138 -28.32 14.31 14.58
C GLY A 138 -26.81 14.59 14.51
N GLY A 139 -26.24 14.69 13.31
CA GLY A 139 -24.79 14.79 13.11
C GLY A 139 -24.09 15.92 13.88
N ASP A 140 -24.77 17.06 14.05
CA ASP A 140 -24.25 18.24 14.75
C ASP A 140 -24.28 18.11 16.30
N THR A 141 -24.68 16.94 16.84
CA THR A 141 -24.78 16.72 18.29
C THR A 141 -23.38 16.50 18.88
N PRO A 142 -22.91 17.31 19.85
CA PRO A 142 -21.60 17.12 20.47
C PRO A 142 -21.52 15.78 21.20
N TYR A 143 -20.63 14.91 20.73
CA TYR A 143 -20.31 13.62 21.32
C TYR A 143 -18.99 13.69 22.09
N SER A 144 -18.77 12.77 23.03
CA SER A 144 -17.52 12.63 23.78
C SER A 144 -16.58 11.60 23.16
N PHE A 145 -17.16 10.59 22.48
CA PHE A 145 -16.44 9.53 21.79
C PHE A 145 -17.24 9.04 20.57
N MET A 146 -16.55 8.69 19.47
CA MET A 146 -17.11 7.98 18.33
C MET A 146 -16.22 6.80 17.95
N PHE A 147 -16.82 5.64 17.71
CA PHE A 147 -16.11 4.41 17.37
C PHE A 147 -16.88 3.56 16.36
N GLY A 148 -16.18 3.05 15.34
CA GLY A 148 -16.71 2.03 14.43
C GLY A 148 -16.34 2.19 12.96
N PRO A 149 -16.73 1.23 12.11
CA PRO A 149 -16.43 1.25 10.68
C PRO A 149 -17.20 2.34 9.93
N ASP A 150 -16.57 2.88 8.90
CA ASP A 150 -17.10 3.85 7.95
C ASP A 150 -16.59 3.48 6.55
N ILE A 151 -17.52 3.06 5.69
CA ILE A 151 -17.22 2.55 4.36
C ILE A 151 -17.80 3.54 3.36
N CYS A 152 -16.98 4.13 2.49
CA CYS A 152 -17.44 4.99 1.41
C CYS A 152 -16.52 4.87 0.18
N GLY A 153 -17.06 4.23 -0.85
CA GLY A 153 -16.33 3.79 -2.04
C GLY A 153 -15.23 2.79 -1.73
N THR A 154 -14.28 2.69 -2.64
CA THR A 154 -13.01 1.99 -2.43
C THR A 154 -12.01 2.78 -1.57
N GLN A 155 -12.26 4.08 -1.39
CA GLN A 155 -11.31 5.05 -0.85
C GLN A 155 -11.38 5.18 0.69
N THR A 156 -12.58 5.04 1.26
CA THR A 156 -12.81 5.10 2.71
C THR A 156 -13.28 3.72 3.18
N LYS A 157 -12.46 3.04 3.98
CA LYS A 157 -12.77 1.76 4.63
C LYS A 157 -12.21 1.76 6.04
N LYS A 158 -12.59 2.79 6.81
CA LYS A 158 -11.87 3.20 8.02
C LYS A 158 -12.61 2.81 9.28
N LEU A 159 -11.88 2.33 10.28
CA LEU A 159 -12.36 2.15 11.64
C LEU A 159 -12.07 3.44 12.42
N HIS A 160 -13.07 4.33 12.50
CA HIS A 160 -12.95 5.58 13.24
C HIS A 160 -12.75 5.32 14.73
N VAL A 161 -11.82 6.05 15.33
CA VAL A 161 -11.68 6.19 16.79
C VAL A 161 -11.44 7.68 17.07
N ILE A 162 -12.49 8.38 17.49
CA ILE A 162 -12.48 9.85 17.61
C ILE A 162 -12.78 10.25 19.06
N MET A 163 -11.84 10.94 19.67
CA MET A 163 -11.92 11.46 21.04
C MET A 163 -12.36 12.93 21.02
N SER A 164 -13.28 13.35 21.90
CA SER A 164 -13.59 14.76 22.08
C SER A 164 -12.89 15.34 23.31
N TYR A 165 -11.89 16.19 23.10
CA TYR A 165 -11.12 16.83 24.15
C TYR A 165 -11.30 18.35 24.09
N GLN A 166 -11.58 18.97 25.24
CA GLN A 166 -11.93 20.40 25.39
C GLN A 166 -13.06 20.96 24.47
N GLY A 167 -13.74 20.11 23.69
CA GLY A 167 -14.80 20.49 22.74
C GLY A 167 -14.40 20.39 21.26
N GLN A 168 -13.13 20.04 20.98
CA GLN A 168 -12.66 19.67 19.65
C GLN A 168 -12.59 18.14 19.51
N ASN A 169 -12.84 17.64 18.30
CA ASN A 169 -12.83 16.21 18.01
C ASN A 169 -11.52 15.83 17.32
N TYR A 170 -10.79 14.88 17.91
CA TYR A 170 -9.49 14.41 17.45
C TYR A 170 -9.65 12.98 16.93
N PRO A 171 -9.50 12.73 15.61
CA PRO A 171 -9.41 11.39 15.08
C PRO A 171 -8.04 10.77 15.42
N ILE A 172 -7.98 9.45 15.50
CA ILE A 172 -6.71 8.71 15.64
C ILE A 172 -5.83 8.91 14.39
N LYS A 173 -4.52 9.04 14.59
CA LYS A 173 -3.51 9.22 13.54
C LYS A 173 -3.30 7.98 12.67
N LYS A 174 -3.57 6.80 13.24
CA LYS A 174 -3.33 5.49 12.63
C LYS A 174 -4.46 5.14 11.66
N ASP A 175 -4.12 4.72 10.44
CA ASP A 175 -5.11 4.43 9.39
C ASP A 175 -5.72 3.02 9.56
N LEU A 176 -6.58 2.87 10.58
CA LEU A 176 -7.22 1.61 10.90
C LEU A 176 -8.23 1.20 9.82
N GLN A 177 -8.04 0.03 9.23
CA GLN A 177 -9.00 -0.54 8.27
C GLN A 177 -10.15 -1.26 9.00
N CYS A 178 -11.34 -1.25 8.41
CA CYS A 178 -12.45 -2.08 8.84
C CYS A 178 -12.63 -3.33 7.96
N GLU A 179 -13.32 -4.34 8.49
CA GLU A 179 -13.71 -5.52 7.71
C GLU A 179 -14.79 -5.13 6.69
N THR A 180 -14.78 -5.74 5.50
CA THR A 180 -15.74 -5.42 4.42
C THR A 180 -16.32 -6.66 3.72
N ASP A 181 -16.51 -7.76 4.46
CA ASP A 181 -17.38 -8.86 4.03
C ASP A 181 -18.82 -8.67 4.56
N LYS A 182 -19.69 -9.67 4.40
CA LYS A 182 -21.14 -9.60 4.69
C LYS A 182 -21.57 -10.42 5.92
N LEU A 183 -20.62 -10.83 6.75
CA LEU A 183 -20.83 -11.54 8.01
C LEU A 183 -20.93 -10.56 9.19
N THR A 184 -21.21 -11.08 10.38
CA THR A 184 -21.22 -10.31 11.62
C THR A 184 -19.81 -10.16 12.16
N HIS A 185 -19.38 -8.92 12.40
CA HIS A 185 -18.10 -8.60 13.04
C HIS A 185 -18.31 -7.86 14.36
N PHE A 186 -17.45 -8.14 15.34
CA PHE A 186 -17.41 -7.39 16.60
C PHE A 186 -16.30 -6.35 16.58
N TYR A 187 -16.64 -5.11 16.90
CA TYR A 187 -15.70 -4.00 17.09
C TYR A 187 -15.64 -3.66 18.57
N THR A 188 -14.44 -3.68 19.16
CA THR A 188 -14.23 -3.49 20.60
C THR A 188 -13.09 -2.51 20.85
N PHE A 189 -13.40 -1.40 21.52
CA PHE A 189 -12.41 -0.43 21.98
C PHE A 189 -12.23 -0.56 23.49
N ILE A 190 -10.98 -0.53 23.95
CA ILE A 190 -10.59 -0.59 25.36
C ILE A 190 -9.68 0.61 25.64
N LEU A 191 -10.00 1.42 26.64
CA LEU A 191 -9.17 2.54 27.12
C LEU A 191 -8.93 2.40 28.62
N ARG A 192 -7.68 2.49 29.06
CA ARG A 192 -7.25 2.20 30.44
C ARG A 192 -6.83 3.46 31.21
N PRO A 193 -6.75 3.42 32.54
CA PRO A 193 -6.36 4.57 33.37
C PRO A 193 -4.93 5.12 33.18
N ASP A 194 -4.08 4.41 32.43
CA ASP A 194 -2.74 4.88 32.02
C ASP A 194 -2.75 5.58 30.66
N ALA A 195 -3.94 5.89 30.12
CA ALA A 195 -4.19 6.39 28.78
C ALA A 195 -3.66 5.47 27.65
N SER A 196 -3.39 4.19 27.95
CA SER A 196 -3.21 3.15 26.93
C SER A 196 -4.55 2.68 26.39
N TYR A 197 -4.57 2.27 25.12
CA TYR A 197 -5.76 1.71 24.50
C TYR A 197 -5.44 0.41 23.73
N SER A 198 -6.49 -0.36 23.45
CA SER A 198 -6.49 -1.46 22.47
C SER A 198 -7.75 -1.38 21.60
N VAL A 199 -7.59 -1.65 20.31
CA VAL A 199 -8.69 -1.89 19.36
C VAL A 199 -8.67 -3.38 19.01
N LEU A 200 -9.75 -4.08 19.31
CA LEU A 200 -9.96 -5.47 18.93
C LEU A 200 -11.06 -5.53 17.86
N VAL A 201 -10.87 -6.40 16.87
CA VAL A 201 -11.90 -6.83 15.92
C VAL A 201 -11.98 -8.35 15.98
N ASP A 202 -13.19 -8.90 16.07
CA ASP A 202 -13.42 -10.36 16.18
C ASP A 202 -12.59 -11.03 17.30
N ASN A 203 -12.53 -10.38 18.48
CA ASN A 203 -11.70 -10.76 19.63
C ASN A 203 -10.16 -10.74 19.40
N ARG A 204 -9.68 -10.31 18.23
CA ARG A 204 -8.25 -10.20 17.89
C ARG A 204 -7.80 -8.76 18.04
N GLU A 205 -6.72 -8.50 18.77
CA GLU A 205 -6.14 -7.16 18.83
C GLU A 205 -5.62 -6.76 17.44
N ARG A 206 -6.17 -5.68 16.89
CA ARG A 206 -5.77 -5.07 15.62
C ARG A 206 -4.75 -3.97 15.82
N GLU A 207 -4.86 -3.23 16.92
CA GLU A 207 -4.02 -2.07 17.24
C GLU A 207 -3.97 -1.85 18.76
N SER A 208 -2.84 -1.35 19.27
CA SER A 208 -2.71 -0.87 20.66
C SER A 208 -1.67 0.25 20.76
N GLY A 209 -1.79 1.11 21.78
CA GLY A 209 -0.97 2.30 21.86
C GLY A 209 -1.37 3.25 22.99
N THR A 210 -1.08 4.54 22.84
CA THR A 210 -1.31 5.56 23.89
C THR A 210 -1.94 6.84 23.33
N MET A 211 -2.76 7.52 24.16
CA MET A 211 -3.36 8.79 23.74
C MET A 211 -2.34 9.90 23.47
N TYR A 212 -1.20 9.87 24.17
CA TYR A 212 -0.08 10.82 24.00
C TYR A 212 0.61 10.73 22.63
N THR A 213 0.60 9.56 21.98
CA THR A 213 1.26 9.36 20.68
C THR A 213 0.26 9.40 19.52
N ASP A 214 -0.90 8.78 19.70
CA ASP A 214 -1.74 8.32 18.59
C ASP A 214 -2.90 9.27 18.24
N TRP A 215 -3.05 10.38 18.98
CA TRP A 215 -3.89 11.53 18.66
C TRP A 215 -3.08 12.83 18.78
N ASP A 216 -3.56 13.94 18.21
CA ASP A 216 -2.98 15.29 18.37
C ASP A 216 -3.70 16.11 19.47
N ILE A 217 -3.96 15.47 20.62
CA ILE A 217 -4.65 16.13 21.75
C ILE A 217 -3.69 17.03 22.54
N LEU A 218 -2.51 16.50 22.89
CA LEU A 218 -1.42 17.23 23.53
C LEU A 218 -0.26 17.40 22.54
N PRO A 219 0.52 18.49 22.63
CA PRO A 219 1.73 18.65 21.83
C PRO A 219 2.80 17.63 22.25
N PRO A 220 3.79 17.31 21.40
CA PRO A 220 4.80 16.31 21.73
C PRO A 220 5.67 16.75 22.92
N PRO A 221 6.03 15.85 23.86
CA PRO A 221 6.78 16.20 25.07
C PRO A 221 8.23 16.63 24.78
N LYS A 222 8.77 16.30 23.60
CA LYS A 222 10.12 16.70 23.16
C LYS A 222 10.11 17.19 21.72
N ILE A 223 10.89 18.23 21.46
CA ILE A 223 11.10 18.86 20.14
C ILE A 223 12.60 18.91 19.82
N LYS A 224 12.96 19.05 18.54
CA LYS A 224 14.36 19.22 18.12
C LYS A 224 14.81 20.64 18.44
N ASP A 225 15.99 20.81 19.04
CA ASP A 225 16.53 22.15 19.32
C ASP A 225 16.91 22.88 18.00
N THR A 226 16.10 23.85 17.60
CA THR A 226 16.33 24.68 16.41
C THR A 226 17.51 25.63 16.55
N LYS A 227 18.08 25.80 17.74
CA LYS A 227 19.24 26.65 18.02
C LYS A 227 20.55 25.85 18.09
N ALA A 228 20.49 24.52 18.22
CA ALA A 228 21.67 23.67 18.32
C ALA A 228 22.47 23.67 17.00
N LYS A 229 23.78 23.95 17.12
CA LYS A 229 24.73 23.93 16.00
C LYS A 229 25.71 22.76 16.18
N ARG A 230 26.18 22.18 15.05
CA ARG A 230 27.24 21.16 15.07
C ARG A 230 28.51 21.76 15.71
N PRO A 231 29.09 21.14 16.74
CA PRO A 231 30.34 21.60 17.35
C PRO A 231 31.49 21.63 16.32
N ALA A 232 32.42 22.57 16.47
CA ALA A 232 33.55 22.72 15.54
C ALA A 232 34.58 21.58 15.63
N ASP A 233 34.61 20.87 16.77
CA ASP A 233 35.41 19.68 17.05
C ASP A 233 34.71 18.36 16.63
N TRP A 234 33.54 18.44 16.00
CA TRP A 234 32.76 17.26 15.63
C TRP A 234 33.16 16.72 14.25
N ASP A 235 34.03 15.71 14.24
CA ASP A 235 34.43 15.03 13.02
C ASP A 235 33.45 13.91 12.64
N ASP A 236 32.73 14.10 11.53
CA ASP A 236 31.79 13.14 10.95
C ASP A 236 32.39 12.34 9.77
N ARG A 237 33.70 12.45 9.54
CA ARG A 237 34.44 11.65 8.55
C ARG A 237 34.90 10.33 9.19
N GLU A 238 34.28 9.21 8.81
CA GLU A 238 34.65 7.87 9.30
C GLU A 238 36.08 7.47 8.89
N TYR A 239 36.56 7.97 7.75
CA TYR A 239 37.88 7.67 7.19
C TYR A 239 38.66 8.95 6.88
N ILE A 240 39.94 8.94 7.24
CA ILE A 240 40.94 9.97 6.89
C ILE A 240 42.07 9.31 6.10
N GLU A 241 42.87 10.11 5.39
CA GLU A 241 44.08 9.61 4.76
C GLU A 241 45.17 9.40 5.82
N ASP A 242 45.93 8.31 5.71
CA ASP A 242 46.98 7.93 6.67
C ASP A 242 48.14 8.95 6.63
N PRO A 243 48.42 9.71 7.69
CA PRO A 243 49.50 10.69 7.71
C PRO A 243 50.89 10.06 7.45
N ASN A 244 51.07 8.79 7.81
CA ASN A 244 52.35 8.09 7.78
C ASN A 244 52.58 7.35 6.45
N ASP A 245 51.54 7.13 5.65
CA ASP A 245 51.65 6.52 4.33
C ASP A 245 52.27 7.53 3.35
N VAL A 246 53.60 7.52 3.27
CA VAL A 246 54.38 8.36 2.35
C VAL A 246 54.53 7.69 0.99
N LYS A 247 54.58 8.52 -0.06
CA LYS A 247 54.76 8.06 -1.43
C LYS A 247 56.18 7.50 -1.62
N PRO A 248 56.35 6.25 -2.12
CA PRO A 248 57.68 5.70 -2.38
C PRO A 248 58.45 6.52 -3.43
N GLU A 249 59.75 6.67 -3.22
CA GLU A 249 60.65 7.31 -4.18
C GLU A 249 60.70 6.50 -5.49
N GLY A 250 60.83 7.20 -6.63
CA GLY A 250 60.82 6.59 -7.96
C GLY A 250 59.47 6.04 -8.45
N TYR A 251 58.40 6.07 -7.64
CA TYR A 251 57.09 5.49 -8.01
C TYR A 251 56.49 6.13 -9.29
N ASP A 252 56.63 7.45 -9.48
CA ASP A 252 56.18 8.15 -10.69
C ASP A 252 57.11 7.91 -11.90
N SER A 253 58.33 7.42 -11.67
CA SER A 253 59.31 7.12 -12.71
C SER A 253 59.12 5.74 -13.34
N ILE A 254 58.18 4.94 -12.83
CA ILE A 254 57.81 3.63 -13.40
C ILE A 254 56.98 3.89 -14.67
N PRO A 255 57.47 3.55 -15.88
CA PRO A 255 56.71 3.80 -17.11
C PRO A 255 55.51 2.86 -17.17
N ARG A 256 54.36 3.36 -17.68
CA ARG A 256 53.13 2.57 -17.87
C ARG A 256 53.32 1.37 -18.81
N GLU A 257 54.26 1.49 -19.74
CA GLU A 257 54.54 0.53 -20.80
C GLU A 257 56.05 0.25 -20.84
N ILE A 258 56.41 -0.99 -21.14
CA ILE A 258 57.78 -1.44 -21.41
C ILE A 258 57.81 -2.21 -22.74
N PRO A 259 58.93 -2.27 -23.47
CA PRO A 259 59.02 -3.12 -24.65
C PRO A 259 58.89 -4.60 -24.24
N ASP A 260 58.22 -5.41 -25.05
CA ASP A 260 58.04 -6.85 -24.79
C ASP A 260 59.39 -7.59 -24.84
N PRO A 261 59.87 -8.17 -23.72
CA PRO A 261 61.16 -8.88 -23.67
C PRO A 261 61.12 -10.26 -24.34
N LYS A 262 59.96 -10.71 -24.84
CA LYS A 262 59.80 -11.96 -25.60
C LYS A 262 59.59 -11.73 -27.09
N ALA A 263 59.29 -10.49 -27.51
CA ALA A 263 59.20 -10.17 -28.92
C ALA A 263 60.56 -10.35 -29.59
N LYS A 264 60.52 -10.89 -30.81
CA LYS A 264 61.66 -10.97 -31.72
C LYS A 264 61.29 -10.28 -33.02
N GLU A 265 62.31 -9.79 -33.69
CA GLU A 265 62.23 -9.34 -35.07
C GLU A 265 61.76 -10.49 -35.98
N PRO A 266 60.79 -10.28 -36.88
CA PRO A 266 60.38 -11.30 -37.85
C PRO A 266 61.50 -11.63 -38.83
N ASP A 267 61.65 -12.91 -39.21
CA ASP A 267 62.66 -13.36 -40.19
C ASP A 267 62.48 -12.80 -41.63
N ASN A 268 61.47 -11.95 -41.83
CA ASN A 268 61.09 -11.32 -43.09
C ASN A 268 61.04 -9.78 -43.02
N TRP A 269 61.60 -9.18 -41.96
CA TRP A 269 61.68 -7.72 -41.78
C TRP A 269 62.84 -7.13 -42.60
N ASP A 270 62.63 -5.97 -43.23
CA ASP A 270 63.67 -5.27 -44.02
C ASP A 270 63.94 -3.87 -43.44
N GLU A 271 65.15 -3.60 -42.95
CA GLU A 271 65.48 -2.30 -42.36
C GLU A 271 65.55 -1.14 -43.38
N GLU A 272 65.67 -1.40 -44.69
CA GLU A 272 65.64 -0.35 -45.72
C GLU A 272 64.21 -0.01 -46.18
N GLU A 273 63.26 -0.96 -46.20
CA GLU A 273 61.85 -0.70 -46.54
C GLU A 273 60.92 -0.47 -45.32
N ASP A 274 61.00 -1.28 -44.26
CA ASP A 274 60.18 -1.16 -43.04
C ASP A 274 60.81 -0.26 -41.95
N GLY A 275 62.14 -0.07 -42.00
CA GLY A 275 62.91 0.72 -41.03
C GLY A 275 63.31 -0.04 -39.76
N ILE A 276 64.08 0.62 -38.87
CA ILE A 276 64.65 -0.01 -37.66
C ILE A 276 63.56 -0.65 -36.79
N TRP A 277 63.62 -1.98 -36.64
CA TRP A 277 62.64 -2.74 -35.86
C TRP A 277 62.61 -2.29 -34.40
N ARG A 278 61.41 -2.29 -33.79
CA ARG A 278 61.22 -1.98 -32.37
C ARG A 278 60.24 -2.96 -31.75
N PRO A 279 60.61 -3.64 -30.64
CA PRO A 279 59.69 -4.57 -29.98
C PRO A 279 58.40 -3.86 -29.54
N PRO A 280 57.22 -4.46 -29.77
CA PRO A 280 55.94 -3.90 -29.37
C PRO A 280 55.91 -3.66 -27.87
N LYS A 281 55.20 -2.61 -27.44
CA LYS A 281 55.07 -2.28 -26.02
C LYS A 281 54.00 -3.12 -25.35
N MET A 282 54.31 -3.64 -24.16
CA MET A 282 53.36 -4.27 -23.25
C MET A 282 53.12 -3.41 -21.99
N PRO A 283 51.97 -3.55 -21.31
CA PRO A 283 51.73 -2.92 -20.02
C PRO A 283 52.77 -3.37 -19.00
N ASN A 284 53.38 -2.42 -18.29
CA ASN A 284 54.40 -2.72 -17.28
C ASN A 284 53.76 -3.30 -16.01
N PRO A 285 54.07 -4.56 -15.60
CA PRO A 285 53.49 -5.16 -14.40
C PRO A 285 53.85 -4.44 -13.08
N ALA A 286 54.90 -3.61 -13.08
CA ALA A 286 55.28 -2.79 -11.94
C ALA A 286 54.46 -1.48 -11.81
N TYR A 287 53.79 -1.03 -12.88
CA TYR A 287 53.03 0.22 -12.88
C TYR A 287 51.67 0.04 -12.21
N LYS A 288 51.49 0.64 -11.02
CA LYS A 288 50.29 0.48 -10.17
C LYS A 288 49.29 1.65 -10.27
N GLY A 289 49.38 2.45 -11.33
CA GLY A 289 48.57 3.67 -11.50
C GLY A 289 49.11 4.86 -10.70
N PRO A 290 48.39 5.99 -10.63
CA PRO A 290 48.78 7.13 -9.81
C PRO A 290 48.66 6.81 -8.32
N TRP A 291 49.69 7.12 -7.54
CA TRP A 291 49.72 6.87 -6.10
C TRP A 291 48.59 7.59 -5.37
N LYS A 292 47.93 6.88 -4.44
CA LYS A 292 46.93 7.42 -3.53
C LYS A 292 47.29 6.98 -2.11
N ARG A 293 47.31 7.93 -1.18
CA ARG A 293 47.52 7.71 0.25
C ARG A 293 46.44 6.75 0.77
N LYS A 294 46.83 5.75 1.56
CA LYS A 294 45.89 4.81 2.20
C LYS A 294 44.86 5.57 3.04
N LYS A 295 43.65 5.01 3.13
CA LYS A 295 42.62 5.50 4.07
C LYS A 295 42.59 4.63 5.32
N ILE A 296 42.69 5.27 6.47
CA ILE A 296 42.55 4.65 7.79
C ILE A 296 41.25 5.11 8.45
N LYS A 297 40.72 4.32 9.39
CA LYS A 297 39.60 4.77 10.23
C LYS A 297 40.05 5.96 11.08
N ASN A 298 39.21 6.99 11.12
CA ASN A 298 39.49 8.21 11.86
C ASN A 298 39.32 7.99 13.38
N PRO A 299 40.37 8.12 14.20
CA PRO A 299 40.26 7.95 15.66
C PRO A 299 39.33 8.97 16.33
N ASN A 300 39.07 10.10 15.67
CA ASN A 300 38.24 11.20 16.19
C ASN A 300 36.78 11.17 15.67
N TYR A 301 36.38 10.12 14.94
CA TYR A 301 35.04 10.03 14.37
C TYR A 301 33.97 9.91 15.46
N LYS A 302 33.12 10.95 15.57
CA LYS A 302 32.03 11.03 16.56
C LYS A 302 30.67 10.57 16.00
N GLY A 303 30.64 10.06 14.77
CA GLY A 303 29.40 9.77 14.03
C GLY A 303 28.83 10.99 13.31
N LYS A 304 27.81 10.79 12.47
CA LYS A 304 27.06 11.92 11.86
C LYS A 304 26.36 12.72 12.97
N TRP A 305 26.60 14.04 13.02
CA TRP A 305 25.94 14.94 13.97
C TRP A 305 24.41 14.87 13.82
N LYS A 306 23.69 14.89 14.95
CA LYS A 306 22.24 14.95 15.03
C LYS A 306 21.83 16.09 15.94
N THR A 307 20.80 16.84 15.55
CA THR A 307 20.17 17.84 16.43
C THR A 307 19.66 17.16 17.71
N PRO A 308 20.01 17.66 18.92
CA PRO A 308 19.49 17.13 20.16
C PRO A 308 17.98 17.37 20.28
N TRP A 309 17.33 16.52 21.07
CA TRP A 309 15.96 16.73 21.51
C TRP A 309 15.97 17.46 22.85
N ILE A 310 15.17 18.51 22.95
CA ILE A 310 14.90 19.26 24.17
C ILE A 310 13.44 19.04 24.58
N ASP A 311 13.15 19.22 25.86
CA ASP A 311 11.78 19.18 26.38
C ASP A 311 10.97 20.35 25.80
N ASN A 312 9.71 20.10 25.45
CA ASN A 312 8.87 21.09 24.79
C ASN A 312 8.28 22.08 25.82
N PRO A 313 8.55 23.40 25.72
CA PRO A 313 7.99 24.39 26.65
C PRO A 313 6.47 24.54 26.55
N GLU A 314 5.85 24.10 25.46
CA GLU A 314 4.40 24.11 25.26
C GLU A 314 3.72 22.80 25.74
N PHE A 315 4.48 21.83 26.29
CA PHE A 315 3.92 20.59 26.81
C PHE A 315 3.56 20.70 28.30
N GLU A 316 2.26 20.67 28.58
CA GLU A 316 1.68 20.43 29.90
C GLU A 316 1.03 19.03 29.89
N ASP A 317 1.23 18.26 30.97
CA ASP A 317 0.78 16.87 31.08
C ASP A 317 -0.62 16.79 31.72
N ASP A 318 -1.50 15.97 31.13
CA ASP A 318 -2.88 15.78 31.62
C ASP A 318 -3.05 14.33 32.14
N PRO A 319 -2.94 14.09 33.46
CA PRO A 319 -3.11 12.76 34.03
C PRO A 319 -4.56 12.23 33.95
N ASP A 320 -5.52 13.08 33.60
CA ASP A 320 -6.91 12.71 33.32
C ASP A 320 -7.21 12.64 31.79
N LEU A 321 -6.20 12.65 30.91
CA LEU A 321 -6.36 12.62 29.44
C LEU A 321 -7.29 11.50 28.92
N TYR A 322 -7.33 10.36 29.62
CA TYR A 322 -8.19 9.21 29.30
C TYR A 322 -9.64 9.36 29.78
N VAL A 323 -9.93 10.32 30.65
CA VAL A 323 -11.23 10.49 31.30
C VAL A 323 -12.18 11.22 30.37
N LEU A 324 -13.15 10.48 29.84
CA LEU A 324 -14.25 11.09 29.10
C LEU A 324 -15.14 11.88 30.07
N LYS A 325 -15.72 12.98 29.57
CA LYS A 325 -16.81 13.69 30.23
C LYS A 325 -17.92 12.68 30.60
N PRO A 326 -18.61 12.81 31.75
CA PRO A 326 -19.59 11.82 32.20
C PRO A 326 -20.60 11.44 31.12
N ILE A 327 -20.71 10.15 30.83
CA ILE A 327 -21.45 9.59 29.70
C ILE A 327 -22.88 9.26 30.13
N LYS A 328 -23.86 9.69 29.33
CA LYS A 328 -25.29 9.66 29.65
C LYS A 328 -26.17 9.12 28.52
N TYR A 329 -25.65 9.03 27.30
CA TYR A 329 -26.36 8.43 26.15
C TYR A 329 -25.38 7.69 25.24
N VAL A 330 -25.90 6.66 24.58
CA VAL A 330 -25.30 6.03 23.39
C VAL A 330 -26.24 6.28 22.21
N GLY A 331 -25.69 6.41 21.00
CA GLY A 331 -26.50 6.60 19.81
C GLY A 331 -25.80 6.23 18.51
N ILE A 332 -26.60 5.79 17.55
CA ILE A 332 -26.23 5.53 16.17
C ILE A 332 -26.72 6.72 15.37
N GLU A 333 -25.80 7.52 14.83
CA GLU A 333 -26.10 8.50 13.79
C GLU A 333 -25.17 8.26 12.61
N VAL A 334 -25.76 7.80 11.50
CA VAL A 334 -25.05 7.42 10.28
C VAL A 334 -25.85 7.81 9.03
N TRP A 335 -25.17 8.27 8.00
CA TRP A 335 -25.70 8.27 6.63
C TRP A 335 -25.46 6.90 6.00
N GLN A 336 -26.41 6.38 5.21
CA GLN A 336 -26.17 5.25 4.30
C GLN A 336 -26.86 5.46 2.94
N VAL A 337 -26.13 5.16 1.86
CA VAL A 337 -26.63 5.13 0.48
C VAL A 337 -27.47 3.87 0.25
N LYS A 338 -26.91 2.70 0.59
CA LYS A 338 -27.61 1.41 0.57
C LYS A 338 -27.82 0.93 2.00
N ALA A 339 -29.06 0.76 2.41
CA ALA A 339 -29.44 0.34 3.75
C ALA A 339 -29.39 -1.19 3.89
N GLY A 340 -29.21 -1.67 5.12
CA GLY A 340 -29.12 -3.11 5.42
C GLY A 340 -28.18 -3.45 6.57
N SER A 341 -27.41 -2.48 7.09
CA SER A 341 -26.53 -2.68 8.24
C SER A 341 -27.35 -3.01 9.49
N ILE A 342 -27.04 -4.15 10.11
CA ILE A 342 -27.64 -4.61 11.38
C ILE A 342 -26.68 -4.26 12.51
N PHE A 343 -27.13 -3.54 13.52
CA PHE A 343 -26.39 -3.26 14.76
C PHE A 343 -26.94 -4.12 15.89
N ASP A 344 -26.07 -4.75 16.69
CA ASP A 344 -26.46 -5.56 17.85
C ASP A 344 -25.37 -5.63 18.94
N ASN A 345 -25.65 -6.32 20.04
CA ASN A 345 -24.73 -6.68 21.13
C ASN A 345 -23.92 -5.50 21.68
N ILE A 346 -24.56 -4.33 21.83
CA ILE A 346 -23.93 -3.08 22.27
C ILE A 346 -23.67 -3.15 23.77
N LEU A 347 -22.40 -3.23 24.15
CA LEU A 347 -21.90 -3.31 25.52
C LEU A 347 -21.02 -2.09 25.85
N ILE A 348 -21.22 -1.53 27.04
CA ILE A 348 -20.34 -0.56 27.68
C ILE A 348 -20.11 -0.99 29.12
N CYS A 349 -18.87 -1.36 29.48
CA CYS A 349 -18.49 -1.85 30.81
C CYS A 349 -17.04 -1.47 31.16
N ASP A 350 -16.52 -1.93 32.30
CA ASP A 350 -15.12 -1.77 32.71
C ASP A 350 -14.27 -3.06 32.70
N ASP A 351 -14.83 -4.21 32.31
CA ASP A 351 -14.07 -5.47 32.15
C ASP A 351 -13.91 -5.93 30.69
N PRO A 352 -12.68 -5.90 30.14
CA PRO A 352 -12.36 -6.50 28.84
C PRO A 352 -12.57 -8.01 28.74
N GLN A 353 -12.55 -8.77 29.85
CA GLN A 353 -12.72 -10.21 29.82
C GLN A 353 -14.18 -10.61 29.58
N TYR A 354 -15.13 -10.02 30.33
CA TYR A 354 -16.56 -10.16 30.10
C TYR A 354 -16.95 -9.78 28.65
N ALA A 355 -16.40 -8.67 28.15
CA ALA A 355 -16.62 -8.26 26.75
C ALA A 355 -16.18 -9.33 25.75
N ARG A 356 -14.99 -9.92 25.94
CA ARG A 356 -14.48 -11.04 25.12
C ARG A 356 -15.33 -12.30 25.22
N GLU A 357 -16.06 -12.51 26.31
CA GLU A 357 -16.92 -13.69 26.50
C GLU A 357 -18.22 -13.58 25.68
N ILE A 358 -18.86 -12.40 25.64
CA ILE A 358 -19.99 -12.14 24.72
C ILE A 358 -19.62 -12.46 23.26
N VAL A 359 -18.44 -12.02 22.80
CA VAL A 359 -17.97 -12.29 21.43
C VAL A 359 -17.81 -13.79 21.18
N LYS A 360 -17.30 -14.56 22.14
CA LYS A 360 -17.17 -16.03 22.01
C LYS A 360 -18.54 -16.69 21.90
N ASP A 361 -19.49 -16.28 22.73
CA ASP A 361 -20.80 -16.91 22.82
C ASP A 361 -21.62 -16.68 21.55
N VAL A 362 -21.65 -15.46 21.02
CA VAL A 362 -22.29 -15.17 19.72
C VAL A 362 -21.56 -15.87 18.57
N PHE A 363 -20.23 -15.94 18.60
CA PHE A 363 -19.46 -16.64 17.57
C PHE A 363 -19.52 -18.18 17.63
N GLN A 364 -20.19 -18.80 18.61
CA GLN A 364 -20.50 -20.24 18.55
C GLN A 364 -21.30 -20.57 17.27
N ASN A 365 -22.15 -19.66 16.81
CA ASN A 365 -22.99 -19.82 15.62
C ASN A 365 -22.36 -19.21 14.33
N ARG A 366 -21.08 -18.80 14.35
CA ARG A 366 -20.46 -18.07 13.22
C ARG A 366 -20.33 -18.92 11.94
N GLU A 367 -19.97 -20.19 12.05
CA GLU A 367 -19.90 -21.06 10.86
C GLU A 367 -21.31 -21.32 10.27
N ILE A 368 -22.37 -21.28 11.07
CA ILE A 368 -23.76 -21.36 10.60
C ILE A 368 -24.12 -20.13 9.77
N GLU A 369 -23.77 -18.92 10.24
CA GLU A 369 -23.93 -17.68 9.47
C GLU A 369 -23.18 -17.75 8.14
N LYS A 370 -21.94 -18.25 8.17
CA LYS A 370 -21.06 -18.36 7.00
C LYS A 370 -21.58 -19.38 5.98
N ASP A 371 -21.96 -20.58 6.41
CA ASP A 371 -22.50 -21.61 5.52
C ASP A 371 -23.84 -21.16 4.88
N ALA A 372 -24.69 -20.48 5.67
CA ALA A 372 -25.93 -19.87 5.17
C ALA A 372 -25.66 -18.72 4.18
N PHE A 373 -24.61 -17.92 4.40
CA PHE A 373 -24.17 -16.90 3.46
C PHE A 373 -23.64 -17.52 2.15
N GLU A 374 -22.76 -18.51 2.23
CA GLU A 374 -22.21 -19.18 1.05
C GLU A 374 -23.31 -19.84 0.21
N GLU A 375 -24.32 -20.46 0.83
CA GLU A 375 -25.46 -21.04 0.12
C GLU A 375 -26.37 -19.97 -0.50
N ALA A 376 -26.65 -18.87 0.21
CA ALA A 376 -27.40 -17.74 -0.34
C ALA A 376 -26.68 -17.12 -1.57
N GLU A 377 -25.35 -17.03 -1.53
CA GLU A 377 -24.54 -16.48 -2.62
C GLU A 377 -24.43 -17.45 -3.82
N LYS A 378 -24.38 -18.77 -3.58
CA LYS A 378 -24.53 -19.80 -4.62
C LYS A 378 -25.89 -19.67 -5.33
N VAL A 379 -26.98 -19.53 -4.59
CA VAL A 379 -28.34 -19.36 -5.13
C VAL A 379 -28.47 -18.05 -5.91
N ARG A 380 -27.91 -16.94 -5.40
CA ARG A 380 -27.85 -15.66 -6.13
C ARG A 380 -27.12 -15.82 -7.46
N ARG A 381 -25.92 -16.40 -7.43
CA ARG A 381 -25.08 -16.59 -8.62
C ARG A 381 -25.74 -17.50 -9.66
N ALA A 382 -26.36 -18.62 -9.25
CA ALA A 382 -27.07 -19.51 -10.16
C ALA A 382 -28.23 -18.80 -10.88
N ARG A 383 -28.96 -17.93 -10.18
CA ARG A 383 -30.02 -17.09 -10.77
C ARG A 383 -29.47 -16.05 -11.74
N GLU A 384 -28.35 -15.41 -11.42
CA GLU A 384 -27.69 -14.44 -12.29
C GLU A 384 -27.11 -15.10 -13.56
N GLU A 385 -26.57 -16.31 -13.45
CA GLU A 385 -26.13 -17.11 -14.61
C GLU A 385 -27.33 -17.57 -15.47
N GLU A 386 -28.46 -17.95 -14.88
CA GLU A 386 -29.72 -18.26 -15.59
C GLU A 386 -30.29 -17.02 -16.31
N GLU A 387 -30.28 -15.86 -15.67
CA GLU A 387 -30.74 -14.59 -16.26
C GLU A 387 -29.81 -14.10 -17.38
N ALA A 388 -28.49 -14.23 -17.21
CA ALA A 388 -27.51 -13.97 -18.26
C ALA A 388 -27.66 -14.95 -19.44
N GLN A 389 -27.99 -16.23 -19.21
CA GLN A 389 -28.31 -17.17 -20.27
C GLN A 389 -29.59 -16.75 -21.02
N ARG A 390 -30.68 -16.42 -20.32
CA ARG A 390 -31.92 -15.92 -20.95
C ARG A 390 -31.65 -14.69 -21.82
N ALA A 391 -30.84 -13.74 -21.34
CA ALA A 391 -30.45 -12.55 -22.10
C ALA A 391 -29.61 -12.89 -23.35
N ARG A 392 -28.70 -13.86 -23.28
CA ARG A 392 -27.93 -14.36 -24.44
C ARG A 392 -28.83 -15.03 -25.48
N GLU A 393 -29.76 -15.89 -25.04
CA GLU A 393 -30.72 -16.55 -25.93
C GLU A 393 -31.67 -15.56 -26.61
N GLU A 394 -32.13 -14.53 -25.90
CA GLU A 394 -32.93 -13.47 -26.51
C GLU A 394 -32.11 -12.63 -27.49
N GLY A 395 -30.86 -12.31 -27.15
CA GLY A 395 -29.91 -11.65 -28.05
C GLY A 395 -29.67 -12.45 -29.35
N GLU A 396 -29.55 -13.78 -29.25
CA GLU A 396 -29.48 -14.67 -30.40
C GLU A 396 -30.77 -14.66 -31.25
N LYS A 397 -31.96 -14.72 -30.63
CA LYS A 397 -33.25 -14.65 -31.33
C LYS A 397 -33.35 -13.34 -32.11
N ARG A 398 -33.10 -12.20 -31.46
CA ARG A 398 -33.03 -10.85 -32.07
C ARG A 398 -31.97 -10.76 -33.19
N ARG A 399 -30.86 -11.50 -33.10
CA ARG A 399 -29.83 -11.57 -34.16
C ARG A 399 -30.29 -12.40 -35.36
N LYS A 400 -30.97 -13.53 -35.12
CA LYS A 400 -31.53 -14.43 -36.15
C LYS A 400 -32.66 -13.75 -36.92
N GLU A 401 -33.54 -13.01 -36.26
CA GLU A 401 -34.60 -12.19 -36.87
C GLU A 401 -34.05 -11.10 -37.82
N ARG A 402 -32.92 -10.47 -37.46
CA ARG A 402 -32.23 -9.50 -38.32
C ARG A 402 -31.52 -10.14 -39.52
N GLY A 403 -31.46 -11.46 -39.60
CA GLY A 403 -30.62 -12.25 -40.51
C GLY A 403 -31.16 -12.52 -41.92
N TYR A 404 -32.22 -11.84 -42.39
CA TYR A 404 -32.86 -12.15 -43.69
C TYR A 404 -33.03 -10.94 -44.64
N ARG A 405 -31.93 -10.23 -44.93
CA ARG A 405 -31.82 -9.36 -46.12
C ARG A 405 -30.61 -9.76 -46.98
N LYS A 406 -30.86 -10.12 -48.24
CA LYS A 406 -29.79 -10.47 -49.21
C LYS A 406 -28.81 -9.30 -49.41
N PRO A 407 -27.50 -9.54 -49.47
CA PRO A 407 -26.55 -8.50 -49.89
C PRO A 407 -26.79 -8.14 -51.36
N ARG A 408 -26.91 -6.84 -51.64
CA ARG A 408 -26.81 -6.33 -53.02
C ARG A 408 -25.34 -6.31 -53.47
N ARG A 409 -25.12 -6.32 -54.79
CA ARG A 409 -23.79 -6.52 -55.40
C ARG A 409 -22.79 -5.42 -55.01
N ARG A 410 -21.50 -5.80 -55.03
CA ARG A 410 -20.34 -4.93 -54.82
C ARG A 410 -20.38 -3.67 -55.70
N HIS A 411 -19.80 -2.59 -55.20
CA HIS A 411 -19.28 -1.48 -56.00
C HIS A 411 -17.88 -1.09 -55.50
N ASP A 412 -17.16 -0.30 -56.30
CA ASP A 412 -15.73 -0.02 -56.16
C ASP A 412 -15.40 0.86 -54.94
N PRO A 413 -14.37 0.54 -54.12
CA PRO A 413 -13.98 1.36 -52.97
C PRO A 413 -13.02 2.50 -53.35
N ARG A 414 -13.56 3.58 -53.95
CA ARG A 414 -12.88 4.89 -54.07
C ARG A 414 -13.86 6.02 -53.75
N ASP A 415 -13.30 7.21 -53.53
CA ASP A 415 -13.97 8.50 -53.36
C ASP A 415 -14.92 8.60 -52.13
N TYR A 416 -14.31 8.89 -50.97
CA TYR A 416 -15.00 9.38 -49.77
C TYR A 416 -14.54 10.81 -49.46
N LEU A 417 -15.07 11.78 -50.22
CA LEU A 417 -14.86 13.21 -49.99
C LEU A 417 -15.95 14.05 -50.69
N ASP A 418 -17.17 14.05 -50.16
CA ASP A 418 -17.85 15.34 -49.87
C ASP A 418 -19.12 15.24 -48.99
N ASP A 419 -19.25 16.25 -48.12
CA ASP A 419 -20.46 16.91 -47.57
C ASP A 419 -21.70 16.09 -47.07
N TYR A 420 -22.78 16.85 -46.82
CA TYR A 420 -24.16 16.55 -46.41
C TYR A 420 -24.51 16.63 -44.92
N HIS A 421 -24.82 17.85 -44.51
CA HIS A 421 -25.90 18.11 -43.55
C HIS A 421 -27.23 18.39 -44.29
N VAL A 422 -28.34 17.81 -43.83
CA VAL A 422 -29.75 18.15 -44.22
C VAL A 422 -30.10 17.63 -45.65
N ARG A 423 -31.29 17.09 -45.98
CA ARG A 423 -32.66 17.29 -45.45
C ARG A 423 -33.54 16.03 -45.51
N SER A 424 -34.65 16.04 -44.76
CA SER A 424 -35.72 15.04 -44.79
C SER A 424 -37.00 15.54 -45.47
N GLY A 425 -37.84 14.58 -45.89
CA GLY A 425 -39.21 14.73 -46.41
C GLY A 425 -39.72 13.35 -46.83
N LEU A 426 -41.02 13.02 -46.79
CA LEU A 426 -42.23 13.79 -46.52
C LEU A 426 -43.32 12.81 -46.02
N CYS A 427 -44.23 13.20 -45.11
CA CYS A 427 -45.62 12.67 -45.09
C CYS A 427 -46.59 13.41 -44.14
N ILE A 428 -47.52 14.17 -44.73
CA ILE A 428 -48.97 14.30 -44.40
C ILE A 428 -49.42 14.91 -43.03
N LEU A 429 -50.44 15.78 -43.12
CA LEU A 429 -51.18 16.55 -42.09
C LEU A 429 -52.43 15.78 -41.58
N PRO A 430 -53.27 16.26 -40.62
CA PRO A 430 -53.33 17.57 -39.92
C PRO A 430 -53.30 17.48 -38.37
N GLY A 431 -53.33 18.56 -37.57
CA GLY A 431 -53.19 20.00 -37.87
C GLY A 431 -54.16 20.90 -37.09
N MET A 432 -53.65 21.88 -36.31
CA MET A 432 -54.42 23.04 -35.80
C MET A 432 -53.51 24.26 -35.49
N ARG A 433 -54.13 25.44 -35.39
CA ARG A 433 -53.56 26.79 -35.11
C ARG A 433 -53.08 26.91 -33.65
N GLN A 434 -52.29 27.89 -33.16
CA GLN A 434 -51.55 29.10 -33.61
C GLN A 434 -50.48 29.37 -32.50
N LEU A 435 -49.46 30.25 -32.53
CA LEU A 435 -49.18 31.55 -33.17
C LEU A 435 -47.63 31.76 -33.20
N SER A 436 -47.11 32.86 -33.77
CA SER A 436 -45.67 33.07 -34.09
C SER A 436 -44.99 34.26 -33.38
N LEU A 437 -43.63 34.27 -33.37
CA LEU A 437 -42.62 35.37 -33.34
C LEU A 437 -41.35 34.84 -32.59
N SER A 438 -40.08 34.78 -33.05
CA SER A 438 -39.23 35.56 -34.01
C SER A 438 -38.83 36.96 -33.47
N LYS A 439 -37.57 37.45 -33.40
CA LYS A 439 -36.18 37.09 -33.88
C LYS A 439 -35.14 37.66 -32.86
N GLY A 440 -33.80 37.53 -32.92
CA GLY A 440 -32.86 36.79 -33.79
C GLY A 440 -31.76 37.68 -34.46
N LEU A 441 -30.47 37.24 -34.42
CA LEU A 441 -29.24 37.81 -35.09
C LEU A 441 -28.67 39.15 -34.53
N VAL A 442 -27.38 39.56 -34.64
CA VAL A 442 -26.05 38.89 -34.89
C VAL A 442 -24.83 39.81 -34.52
N TYR A 443 -23.61 39.25 -34.48
CA TYR A 443 -22.21 39.75 -34.29
C TYR A 443 -21.81 41.28 -34.28
N ALA A 444 -20.99 41.59 -33.26
CA ALA A 444 -19.77 42.44 -33.14
C ALA A 444 -19.17 43.29 -34.30
N PHE A 445 -18.56 44.47 -33.95
CA PHE A 445 -17.11 44.79 -34.16
C PHE A 445 -16.60 46.15 -33.53
N THR A 446 -15.26 46.30 -33.43
CA THR A 446 -14.41 47.54 -33.34
C THR A 446 -14.36 48.52 -32.12
N ARG A 447 -13.17 48.56 -31.47
CA ARG A 447 -12.17 49.68 -31.32
C ARG A 447 -12.48 51.09 -31.93
N LEU A 448 -11.86 52.23 -31.55
CA LEU A 448 -10.88 52.68 -30.51
C LEU A 448 -10.60 54.21 -30.67
N LEU A 449 -10.12 54.93 -29.64
CA LEU A 449 -9.29 56.20 -29.63
C LEU A 449 -9.14 56.69 -28.16
N SER A 450 -8.13 57.44 -27.68
CA SER A 450 -6.88 58.02 -28.24
C SER A 450 -5.77 58.19 -27.16
N THR A 451 -4.56 58.68 -27.49
CA THR A 451 -3.38 58.85 -26.58
C THR A 451 -2.68 60.21 -26.76
N PRO A 452 -1.84 60.66 -25.79
CA PRO A 452 -0.36 60.84 -26.01
C PRO A 452 0.49 60.67 -24.70
N PHE A 453 1.83 60.77 -24.57
CA PHE A 453 3.01 60.70 -25.48
C PHE A 453 4.36 60.41 -24.73
N LYS A 454 5.25 59.64 -25.37
CA LYS A 454 6.73 59.82 -25.57
C LYS A 454 7.77 60.03 -24.43
N THR A 455 8.60 58.98 -24.23
CA THR A 455 10.11 58.95 -24.24
C THR A 455 10.94 59.63 -23.10
N LEU A 456 12.20 59.27 -22.79
CA LEU A 456 13.34 58.72 -23.59
C LEU A 456 14.32 57.78 -22.78
N ARG A 457 15.30 57.20 -23.50
CA ARG A 457 16.48 56.34 -23.12
C ARG A 457 17.02 56.40 -21.65
N GLY A 458 17.66 55.37 -21.08
CA GLY A 458 18.01 54.01 -21.57
C GLY A 458 19.51 53.64 -21.40
N ALA A 459 19.84 52.38 -21.11
CA ALA A 459 21.22 51.83 -21.14
C ALA A 459 21.25 50.28 -21.22
N SER A 460 22.15 49.72 -22.04
CA SER A 460 22.42 48.26 -22.08
C SER A 460 23.75 47.94 -21.39
N ARG A 461 23.79 46.87 -20.58
CA ARG A 461 25.04 46.14 -20.31
C ARG A 461 24.80 44.63 -20.24
N THR A 462 25.36 43.93 -21.22
CA THR A 462 25.50 42.47 -21.25
C THR A 462 26.55 42.04 -20.23
N LEU A 463 26.30 41.01 -19.42
CA LEU A 463 27.36 40.30 -18.71
C LEU A 463 27.01 38.84 -18.38
N LYS A 464 27.68 37.96 -19.12
CA LYS A 464 27.96 36.52 -18.89
C LYS A 464 27.25 35.82 -17.72
N VAL A 465 26.42 34.83 -18.06
CA VAL A 465 26.20 33.67 -17.18
C VAL A 465 27.49 32.87 -17.11
N ALA A 466 27.96 32.55 -15.91
CA ALA A 466 29.02 31.58 -15.67
C ALA A 466 28.78 30.85 -14.34
N GLN A 467 28.81 29.52 -14.43
CA GLN A 467 29.01 28.55 -13.35
C GLN A 467 30.04 29.02 -12.27
N PHE A 468 30.01 28.57 -11.01
CA PHE A 468 29.68 27.22 -10.52
C PHE A 468 29.30 27.21 -9.02
N CYS A 469 28.69 26.09 -8.59
CA CYS A 469 28.60 25.57 -7.21
C CYS A 469 27.73 26.36 -6.19
N SER A 470 27.11 25.69 -5.21
CA SER A 470 27.06 24.25 -4.90
C SER A 470 25.62 23.73 -4.82
N VAL A 471 25.32 22.63 -5.50
CA VAL A 471 24.13 21.84 -5.17
C VAL A 471 24.40 21.16 -3.82
N SER A 472 23.78 21.68 -2.76
CA SER A 472 23.72 20.99 -1.48
C SER A 472 22.92 19.70 -1.67
N ASN A 473 23.58 18.56 -1.46
CA ASN A 473 22.98 17.24 -1.67
C ASN A 473 21.89 16.96 -0.62
N MET A 474 20.67 17.43 -0.91
CA MET A 474 19.48 17.19 -0.11
C MET A 474 19.11 15.71 -0.29
N SER A 475 19.02 14.98 0.82
CA SER A 475 18.68 13.56 0.82
C SER A 475 17.17 13.40 0.70
N SER A 476 16.62 13.68 -0.49
CA SER A 476 15.20 13.50 -0.80
C SER A 476 14.78 12.05 -0.52
N SER A 477 13.67 11.86 0.18
CA SER A 477 13.16 10.54 0.52
C SER A 477 12.11 10.08 -0.49
N LEU A 478 12.45 9.03 -1.26
CA LEU A 478 11.52 8.33 -2.13
C LEU A 478 10.79 7.27 -1.32
N GLN A 479 9.48 7.45 -1.13
CA GLN A 479 8.61 6.40 -0.62
C GLN A 479 8.25 5.44 -1.77
N ILE A 480 8.26 4.13 -1.49
CA ILE A 480 7.88 3.07 -2.44
C ILE A 480 6.78 2.23 -1.77
N GLU A 481 5.53 2.36 -2.24
CA GLU A 481 4.38 1.57 -1.79
C GLU A 481 4.06 0.48 -2.84
N LEU A 482 4.10 -0.78 -2.40
CA LEU A 482 3.75 -1.95 -3.21
C LEU A 482 2.22 -2.10 -3.28
N VAL A 483 1.69 -2.16 -4.50
CA VAL A 483 0.25 -2.29 -4.80
C VAL A 483 0.01 -3.65 -5.44
N PRO A 484 -0.67 -4.60 -4.76
CA PRO A 484 -1.08 -5.87 -5.35
C PRO A 484 -2.12 -5.65 -6.45
N CYS A 485 -1.91 -6.29 -7.59
CA CYS A 485 -2.79 -6.25 -8.76
C CYS A 485 -3.08 -7.67 -9.27
N LEU A 486 -4.23 -7.84 -9.93
CA LEU A 486 -4.70 -9.08 -10.54
C LEU A 486 -4.72 -10.26 -9.57
N LYS A 487 -3.70 -11.13 -9.62
CA LYS A 487 -3.58 -12.34 -8.79
C LYS A 487 -2.29 -12.35 -7.98
N ASP A 488 -1.17 -12.05 -8.63
CA ASP A 488 0.16 -12.09 -8.04
C ASP A 488 1.11 -11.00 -8.59
N ASN A 489 0.62 -10.06 -9.42
CA ASN A 489 1.40 -8.93 -9.93
C ASN A 489 1.58 -7.84 -8.85
N TYR A 490 2.68 -7.08 -8.95
CA TYR A 490 2.95 -5.90 -8.14
C TYR A 490 3.22 -4.67 -9.00
N ALA A 491 2.33 -3.68 -8.89
CA ALA A 491 2.62 -2.31 -9.27
C ALA A 491 3.31 -1.58 -8.09
N TYR A 492 4.08 -0.53 -8.37
CA TYR A 492 4.79 0.22 -7.32
C TYR A 492 4.51 1.71 -7.41
N LEU A 493 3.82 2.27 -6.41
CA LEU A 493 3.70 3.72 -6.27
C LEU A 493 5.02 4.29 -5.75
N LEU A 494 5.52 5.30 -6.46
CA LEU A 494 6.70 6.08 -6.10
C LEU A 494 6.22 7.46 -5.66
N HIS A 495 6.57 7.91 -4.46
CA HIS A 495 6.21 9.25 -3.97
C HIS A 495 7.47 9.98 -3.49
N ASP A 496 7.75 11.13 -4.11
CA ASP A 496 8.78 12.06 -3.65
C ASP A 496 8.18 13.02 -2.61
N GLU A 497 8.60 12.90 -1.36
CA GLU A 497 8.04 13.70 -0.25
C GLU A 497 8.34 15.20 -0.37
N ASP A 498 9.42 15.59 -1.06
CA ASP A 498 9.83 17.00 -1.18
C ASP A 498 8.97 17.80 -2.19
N THR A 499 8.56 17.19 -3.31
CA THR A 499 7.73 17.85 -4.34
C THR A 499 6.28 17.35 -4.41
N GLY A 500 5.95 16.23 -3.76
CA GLY A 500 4.67 15.54 -3.94
C GLY A 500 4.51 14.89 -5.32
N THR A 501 5.62 14.68 -6.06
CA THR A 501 5.59 14.00 -7.36
C THR A 501 5.31 12.52 -7.17
N VAL A 502 4.33 11.99 -7.92
CA VAL A 502 3.92 10.58 -7.81
C VAL A 502 4.05 9.85 -9.13
N GLY A 503 4.70 8.69 -9.08
CA GLY A 503 4.82 7.74 -10.18
C GLY A 503 4.13 6.42 -9.85
N VAL A 504 3.83 5.62 -10.87
CA VAL A 504 3.53 4.20 -10.72
C VAL A 504 4.40 3.39 -11.68
N VAL A 505 5.03 2.33 -11.19
CA VAL A 505 5.70 1.32 -12.02
C VAL A 505 4.74 0.17 -12.27
N ASP A 506 4.68 -0.31 -13.52
CA ASP A 506 3.94 -1.48 -14.00
C ASP A 506 2.46 -1.58 -13.52
N PRO A 507 1.60 -0.59 -13.82
CA PRO A 507 0.19 -0.64 -13.46
C PRO A 507 -0.58 -1.69 -14.31
N SER A 508 -0.67 -2.92 -13.80
CA SER A 508 -1.42 -4.03 -14.41
C SER A 508 -2.87 -3.66 -14.75
N GLU A 509 -3.52 -2.95 -13.83
CA GLU A 509 -4.90 -2.49 -13.93
C GLU A 509 -5.03 -1.13 -13.22
N ALA A 510 -6.00 -0.31 -13.64
CA ALA A 510 -6.11 1.05 -13.13
C ALA A 510 -6.68 1.13 -11.70
N THR A 511 -7.65 0.27 -11.35
CA THR A 511 -8.42 0.38 -10.10
C THR A 511 -7.56 0.31 -8.83
N PRO A 512 -6.67 -0.68 -8.60
CA PRO A 512 -5.87 -0.74 -7.38
C PRO A 512 -4.94 0.46 -7.21
N VAL A 513 -4.42 0.97 -8.34
CA VAL A 513 -3.56 2.16 -8.38
C VAL A 513 -4.37 3.43 -8.11
N ILE A 514 -5.57 3.57 -8.71
CA ILE A 514 -6.52 4.65 -8.43
C ILE A 514 -6.89 4.68 -6.94
N ASP A 515 -7.18 3.51 -6.36
CA ASP A 515 -7.56 3.40 -4.96
C ASP A 515 -6.39 3.76 -4.04
N ALA A 516 -5.17 3.29 -4.34
CA ALA A 516 -3.97 3.61 -3.58
C ALA A 516 -3.63 5.11 -3.62
N LEU A 517 -3.67 5.73 -4.80
CA LEU A 517 -3.54 7.18 -4.97
C LEU A 517 -4.61 7.93 -4.16
N SER A 518 -5.86 7.47 -4.25
CA SER A 518 -7.00 8.11 -3.58
C SER A 518 -6.91 8.05 -2.05
N ARG A 519 -6.49 6.90 -1.47
CA ARG A 519 -6.27 6.75 -0.01
C ARG A 519 -5.29 7.77 0.56
N LYS A 520 -4.34 8.24 -0.27
CA LYS A 520 -3.29 9.20 0.09
C LYS A 520 -3.58 10.64 -0.34
N ASN A 521 -4.68 10.87 -1.07
CA ASN A 521 -4.96 12.13 -1.79
C ASN A 521 -3.80 12.56 -2.73
N TRP A 522 -3.24 11.59 -3.45
CA TRP A 522 -2.12 11.75 -4.38
C TRP A 522 -2.59 11.86 -5.83
N ASN A 523 -1.93 12.70 -6.64
CA ASN A 523 -2.21 12.84 -8.07
C ASN A 523 -1.08 12.26 -8.91
N LEU A 524 -1.40 11.34 -9.83
CA LEU A 524 -0.40 10.62 -10.60
C LEU A 524 0.26 11.53 -11.65
N THR A 525 1.58 11.65 -11.58
CA THR A 525 2.39 12.45 -12.50
C THR A 525 3.00 11.57 -13.60
N TYR A 526 3.49 10.38 -13.25
CA TYR A 526 4.20 9.48 -14.16
C TYR A 526 3.70 8.04 -14.10
N ILE A 527 3.76 7.34 -15.22
CA ILE A 527 3.57 5.89 -15.35
C ILE A 527 4.85 5.35 -15.98
N LEU A 528 5.49 4.36 -15.36
CA LEU A 528 6.72 3.74 -15.85
C LEU A 528 6.41 2.27 -16.17
N ASN A 529 6.70 1.83 -17.39
CA ASN A 529 6.53 0.42 -17.78
C ASN A 529 7.89 -0.22 -18.05
N THR A 530 8.18 -1.33 -17.37
CA THR A 530 9.39 -2.13 -17.58
C THR A 530 9.36 -2.84 -18.93
N HIS A 531 8.19 -3.33 -19.35
CA HIS A 531 7.96 -3.97 -20.65
C HIS A 531 6.47 -3.94 -21.05
N HIS A 532 6.16 -4.46 -22.24
CA HIS A 532 4.85 -4.30 -22.90
C HIS A 532 3.75 -5.33 -22.57
N HIS A 533 3.96 -6.29 -21.65
CA HIS A 533 2.90 -7.27 -21.36
C HIS A 533 1.69 -6.59 -20.70
N HIS A 534 0.50 -7.16 -20.92
CA HIS A 534 -0.76 -6.50 -20.57
C HIS A 534 -0.91 -6.31 -19.06
N ASP A 535 -0.44 -7.27 -18.26
CA ASP A 535 -0.41 -7.25 -16.81
C ASP A 535 0.70 -6.35 -16.21
N HIS A 536 1.42 -5.59 -17.05
CA HIS A 536 2.30 -4.49 -16.65
C HIS A 536 1.88 -3.14 -17.25
N THR A 537 0.84 -3.13 -18.11
CA THR A 537 0.45 -1.96 -18.93
C THR A 537 -1.05 -1.69 -19.01
N GLY A 538 -1.91 -2.58 -18.52
CA GLY A 538 -3.36 -2.52 -18.71
C GLY A 538 -4.00 -1.30 -18.07
N GLY A 539 -3.44 -0.79 -16.97
CA GLY A 539 -3.87 0.45 -16.33
C GLY A 539 -3.46 1.73 -17.09
N ASN A 540 -2.50 1.67 -18.02
CA ASN A 540 -1.86 2.86 -18.61
C ASN A 540 -2.86 3.88 -19.17
N GLN A 541 -3.78 3.44 -20.04
CA GLN A 541 -4.64 4.37 -20.78
C GLN A 541 -5.66 5.05 -19.87
N GLU A 542 -6.24 4.33 -18.92
CA GLU A 542 -7.20 4.91 -17.97
C GLU A 542 -6.50 5.84 -16.97
N LEU A 543 -5.36 5.42 -16.40
CA LEU A 543 -4.58 6.26 -15.48
C LEU A 543 -4.11 7.56 -16.14
N LYS A 544 -3.64 7.47 -17.39
CA LYS A 544 -3.29 8.63 -18.22
C LYS A 544 -4.49 9.54 -18.50
N ALA A 545 -5.63 8.96 -18.88
CA ALA A 545 -6.85 9.73 -19.15
C ALA A 545 -7.43 10.41 -17.90
N ARG A 546 -7.31 9.77 -16.73
CA ARG A 546 -7.85 10.22 -15.44
C ARG A 546 -7.01 11.32 -14.78
N TYR A 547 -5.68 11.18 -14.81
CA TYR A 547 -4.75 12.06 -14.08
C TYR A 547 -3.92 12.99 -14.97
N GLY A 548 -3.94 12.80 -16.29
CA GLY A 548 -3.05 13.51 -17.23
C GLY A 548 -1.59 13.03 -17.20
N ALA A 549 -1.34 11.91 -16.49
CA ALA A 549 -0.01 11.36 -16.24
C ALA A 549 0.78 11.06 -17.53
N LYS A 550 2.12 11.14 -17.44
CA LYS A 550 3.02 10.85 -18.54
C LYS A 550 3.53 9.42 -18.49
N VAL A 551 3.28 8.66 -19.56
CA VAL A 551 3.70 7.26 -19.69
C VAL A 551 5.14 7.22 -20.22
N ILE A 552 5.97 6.41 -19.58
CA ILE A 552 7.41 6.29 -19.79
C ILE A 552 7.74 4.82 -20.04
N GLY A 553 8.53 4.54 -21.07
CA GLY A 553 8.94 3.17 -21.37
C GLY A 553 10.10 3.09 -22.36
N SER A 554 10.46 1.86 -22.69
CA SER A 554 11.54 1.53 -23.62
C SER A 554 11.30 2.05 -25.03
N GLY A 555 12.34 2.60 -25.66
CA GLY A 555 12.33 2.96 -27.08
C GLY A 555 12.13 1.77 -28.03
N VAL A 556 12.55 0.58 -27.62
CA VAL A 556 12.35 -0.68 -28.38
C VAL A 556 10.87 -1.09 -28.36
N ASP A 557 10.17 -0.85 -27.25
CA ASP A 557 8.75 -1.15 -27.09
C ASP A 557 7.84 0.07 -27.31
N ARG A 558 8.33 1.15 -27.93
CA ARG A 558 7.56 2.39 -28.17
C ARG A 558 6.17 2.17 -28.75
N ASP A 559 6.06 1.33 -29.78
CA ASP A 559 4.78 1.05 -30.46
C ASP A 559 3.99 -0.08 -29.77
N ARG A 560 4.49 -0.61 -28.64
CA ARG A 560 3.89 -1.67 -27.82
C ARG A 560 3.43 -1.18 -26.45
N ILE A 561 4.07 -0.16 -25.85
CA ILE A 561 3.63 0.46 -24.59
C ILE A 561 2.38 1.32 -24.84
N PRO A 562 1.20 0.99 -24.26
CA PRO A 562 -0.03 1.74 -24.49
C PRO A 562 0.08 3.19 -24.01
N GLY A 563 0.02 4.12 -24.95
CA GLY A 563 -0.09 5.56 -24.67
C GLY A 563 1.21 6.25 -24.25
N ILE A 564 2.39 5.70 -24.54
CA ILE A 564 3.71 6.29 -24.21
C ILE A 564 3.85 7.78 -24.62
N ASP A 565 4.44 8.59 -23.74
CA ASP A 565 4.83 9.99 -23.99
C ASP A 565 6.36 10.16 -24.04
N ILE A 566 7.08 9.44 -23.17
CA ILE A 566 8.52 9.57 -22.97
C ILE A 566 9.18 8.22 -23.28
N VAL A 567 10.17 8.25 -24.17
CA VAL A 567 10.97 7.09 -24.58
C VAL A 567 12.36 7.18 -23.93
N LEU A 568 12.82 6.09 -23.35
CA LEU A 568 14.16 5.94 -22.76
C LEU A 568 14.85 4.66 -23.27
N ASN A 569 16.19 4.62 -23.17
CA ASN A 569 17.07 3.59 -23.76
C ASN A 569 18.19 3.21 -22.77
N ASP A 570 18.98 2.16 -23.07
CA ASP A 570 20.10 1.71 -22.24
C ASP A 570 21.08 2.83 -21.87
N GLY A 571 21.29 3.04 -20.57
CA GLY A 571 22.20 4.06 -20.04
C GLY A 571 21.63 5.48 -19.98
N ASP A 572 20.39 5.72 -20.42
CA ASP A 572 19.74 7.01 -20.22
C ASP A 572 19.59 7.34 -18.72
N LYS A 573 19.81 8.62 -18.39
CA LYS A 573 19.56 9.19 -17.07
C LYS A 573 18.31 10.06 -17.15
N TRP A 574 17.27 9.65 -16.45
CA TRP A 574 16.02 10.40 -16.30
C TRP A 574 15.87 10.93 -14.86
N MET A 575 15.01 11.93 -14.65
CA MET A 575 14.79 12.55 -13.34
C MET A 575 13.35 12.37 -12.89
N PHE A 576 13.14 11.54 -11.87
CA PHE A 576 11.88 11.48 -11.13
C PHE A 576 11.91 12.55 -10.03
N ALA A 577 11.38 13.75 -10.32
CA ALA A 577 11.56 14.94 -9.48
C ALA A 577 13.05 15.20 -9.16
N ALA A 578 13.47 15.08 -7.89
CA ALA A 578 14.85 15.22 -7.44
C ALA A 578 15.73 13.95 -7.63
N HIS A 579 15.12 12.80 -7.95
CA HIS A 579 15.79 11.50 -7.96
C HIS A 579 16.31 11.14 -9.35
N GLU A 580 17.61 10.83 -9.45
CA GLU A 580 18.17 10.25 -10.68
C GLU A 580 17.67 8.80 -10.85
N VAL A 581 17.19 8.50 -12.06
CA VAL A 581 16.81 7.16 -12.52
C VAL A 581 17.76 6.76 -13.65
N GLN A 582 18.47 5.66 -13.47
CA GLN A 582 19.32 5.04 -14.48
C GLN A 582 18.53 3.94 -15.19
N VAL A 583 18.39 4.07 -16.51
CA VAL A 583 17.69 3.09 -17.34
C VAL A 583 18.67 2.03 -17.80
N MET A 584 18.25 0.77 -17.70
CA MET A 584 19.08 -0.39 -18.04
C MET A 584 18.27 -1.30 -18.97
N ASP A 585 18.73 -1.49 -20.22
CA ASP A 585 18.13 -2.50 -21.10
C ASP A 585 18.39 -3.88 -20.49
N THR A 586 17.32 -4.61 -20.21
CA THR A 586 17.36 -5.95 -19.60
C THR A 586 16.61 -6.99 -20.43
N PRO A 587 16.92 -7.15 -21.74
CA PRO A 587 16.26 -8.12 -22.61
C PRO A 587 16.46 -9.56 -22.15
N GLY A 588 15.47 -10.40 -22.45
CA GLY A 588 15.49 -11.83 -22.14
C GLY A 588 14.07 -12.37 -22.01
N HIS A 589 13.27 -11.77 -21.12
CA HIS A 589 11.84 -12.05 -21.02
C HIS A 589 11.11 -11.59 -22.30
N THR A 590 11.17 -10.28 -22.55
CA THR A 590 10.87 -9.65 -23.85
C THR A 590 12.14 -9.02 -24.42
N ARG A 591 12.12 -8.59 -25.69
CA ARG A 591 13.28 -7.98 -26.37
C ARG A 591 13.52 -6.51 -26.01
N GLY A 592 12.47 -5.83 -25.54
CA GLY A 592 12.48 -4.39 -25.23
C GLY A 592 12.41 -4.08 -23.74
N HIS A 593 12.50 -5.10 -22.87
CA HIS A 593 12.44 -4.95 -21.42
C HIS A 593 13.54 -4.02 -20.90
N ILE A 594 13.17 -3.07 -20.05
CA ILE A 594 14.07 -2.18 -19.31
C ILE A 594 13.85 -2.32 -17.80
N SER A 595 14.91 -2.10 -17.02
CA SER A 595 14.86 -1.97 -15.56
C SER A 595 15.20 -0.54 -15.14
N PHE A 596 14.55 -0.04 -14.10
CA PHE A 596 14.74 1.33 -13.58
C PHE A 596 15.50 1.29 -12.25
N TYR A 597 16.74 1.78 -12.24
CA TYR A 597 17.57 1.85 -11.03
C TYR A 597 17.58 3.26 -10.43
N PHE A 598 17.20 3.36 -9.16
CA PHE A 598 17.20 4.59 -8.36
C PHE A 598 18.38 4.53 -7.37
N PRO A 599 19.61 4.95 -7.77
CA PRO A 599 20.80 4.86 -6.93
C PRO A 599 20.70 5.60 -5.60
N GLY A 600 19.99 6.74 -5.55
CA GLY A 600 19.78 7.49 -4.30
C GLY A 600 18.94 6.75 -3.26
N SER A 601 18.03 5.88 -3.71
CA SER A 601 17.15 5.06 -2.87
C SER A 601 17.67 3.64 -2.63
N GLY A 602 18.75 3.23 -3.29
CA GLY A 602 19.23 1.85 -3.29
C GLY A 602 18.17 0.86 -3.78
N ALA A 603 17.41 1.21 -4.81
CA ALA A 603 16.24 0.46 -5.30
C ALA A 603 16.30 0.23 -6.81
N ILE A 604 15.97 -0.98 -7.27
CA ILE A 604 15.78 -1.29 -8.70
C ILE A 604 14.42 -1.94 -8.95
N PHE A 605 13.72 -1.46 -9.97
CA PHE A 605 12.51 -2.07 -10.51
C PHE A 605 12.90 -2.96 -11.69
N THR A 606 12.78 -4.28 -11.53
CA THR A 606 13.30 -5.28 -12.47
C THR A 606 12.24 -5.91 -13.36
N GLY A 607 10.96 -5.60 -13.13
CA GLY A 607 9.83 -6.23 -13.81
C GLY A 607 9.97 -7.75 -13.80
N ASP A 608 9.94 -8.34 -14.99
CA ASP A 608 10.05 -9.77 -15.24
C ASP A 608 11.46 -10.23 -15.64
N THR A 609 12.48 -9.36 -15.56
CA THR A 609 13.87 -9.80 -15.77
C THR A 609 14.33 -10.68 -14.60
N LEU A 610 14.19 -10.18 -13.37
CA LEU A 610 14.68 -10.81 -12.14
C LEU A 610 13.58 -10.78 -11.07
N PHE A 611 13.20 -11.96 -10.58
CA PHE A 611 12.35 -12.17 -9.41
C PHE A 611 13.19 -12.62 -8.22
N SER A 612 12.60 -12.64 -7.02
CA SER A 612 13.23 -13.41 -5.94
C SER A 612 13.24 -14.91 -6.28
N LEU A 613 14.43 -15.52 -6.25
CA LEU A 613 14.71 -16.93 -6.57
C LEU A 613 14.37 -17.39 -8.02
N SER A 614 14.12 -16.48 -8.97
CA SER A 614 13.99 -16.83 -10.39
C SER A 614 14.28 -15.66 -11.34
N CYS A 615 14.28 -15.89 -12.65
CA CYS A 615 14.15 -14.88 -13.69
C CYS A 615 12.82 -15.08 -14.46
N GLY A 616 12.51 -14.19 -15.42
CA GLY A 616 11.38 -14.38 -16.33
C GLY A 616 11.48 -15.62 -17.21
N LYS A 617 10.35 -16.06 -17.76
CA LYS A 617 10.33 -17.00 -18.89
C LYS A 617 10.84 -16.29 -20.14
N LEU A 618 11.59 -16.99 -21.00
CA LEU A 618 12.19 -16.41 -22.19
C LEU A 618 11.19 -16.47 -23.36
N PHE A 619 10.35 -15.44 -23.51
CA PHE A 619 9.33 -15.39 -24.56
C PHE A 619 9.83 -14.77 -25.87
N GLU A 620 10.69 -13.74 -25.80
CA GLU A 620 11.28 -13.13 -27.00
C GLU A 620 12.81 -13.15 -27.05
N GLY A 621 13.49 -13.36 -25.92
CA GLY A 621 14.94 -13.28 -25.81
C GLY A 621 15.63 -14.64 -25.60
N THR A 622 16.96 -14.62 -25.60
CA THR A 622 17.81 -15.83 -25.46
C THR A 622 18.40 -15.97 -24.04
N PRO A 623 18.92 -17.15 -23.67
CA PRO A 623 19.63 -17.33 -22.40
C PRO A 623 20.85 -16.42 -22.25
N GLU A 624 21.54 -16.08 -23.34
CA GLU A 624 22.68 -15.16 -23.39
C GLU A 624 22.24 -13.73 -23.07
N GLN A 625 21.11 -13.30 -23.63
CA GLN A 625 20.52 -11.99 -23.35
C GLN A 625 20.10 -11.90 -21.88
N MET A 626 19.33 -12.88 -21.38
CA MET A 626 18.94 -12.93 -19.96
C MET A 626 20.15 -12.96 -19.03
N HIS A 627 21.17 -13.79 -19.33
CA HIS A 627 22.40 -13.82 -18.54
C HIS A 627 23.12 -12.46 -18.54
N SER A 628 23.20 -11.78 -19.68
CA SER A 628 23.77 -10.42 -19.77
C SER A 628 22.98 -9.40 -18.94
N SER A 629 21.65 -9.44 -19.01
CA SER A 629 20.72 -8.59 -18.26
C SER A 629 20.83 -8.81 -16.75
N LEU A 630 20.88 -10.07 -16.30
CA LEU A 630 21.13 -10.43 -14.91
C LEU A 630 22.53 -10.00 -14.46
N ARG A 631 23.55 -10.13 -15.32
CA ARG A 631 24.92 -9.63 -15.05
C ARG A 631 24.98 -8.12 -14.87
N LYS A 632 24.18 -7.33 -15.62
CA LYS A 632 24.01 -5.88 -15.38
C LYS A 632 23.48 -5.65 -13.95
N ILE A 633 22.37 -6.27 -13.57
CA ILE A 633 21.74 -6.11 -12.25
C ILE A 633 22.68 -6.58 -11.12
N VAL A 634 23.38 -7.70 -11.29
CA VAL A 634 24.35 -8.27 -10.33
C VAL A 634 25.55 -7.35 -10.07
N SER A 635 25.88 -6.43 -11.00
CA SER A 635 26.96 -5.45 -10.82
C SER A 635 26.62 -4.32 -9.84
N LEU A 636 25.35 -4.18 -9.45
CA LEU A 636 24.89 -3.17 -8.50
C LEU A 636 25.27 -3.51 -7.04
N PRO A 637 25.21 -2.53 -6.11
CA PRO A 637 25.52 -2.74 -4.69
C PRO A 637 24.69 -3.86 -4.04
N ASP A 638 25.33 -4.65 -3.19
CA ASP A 638 24.75 -5.82 -2.51
C ASP A 638 23.50 -5.51 -1.66
N ASP A 639 23.42 -4.30 -1.13
CA ASP A 639 22.33 -3.79 -0.29
C ASP A 639 21.12 -3.27 -1.09
N THR A 640 21.23 -3.19 -2.42
CA THR A 640 20.15 -2.79 -3.34
C THR A 640 18.91 -3.66 -3.15
N ASN A 641 17.76 -3.00 -2.96
CA ASN A 641 16.44 -3.61 -2.87
C ASN A 641 15.90 -3.84 -4.29
N ILE A 642 15.35 -5.03 -4.55
CA ILE A 642 14.82 -5.45 -5.85
C ILE A 642 13.29 -5.53 -5.76
N TYR A 643 12.62 -4.79 -6.64
CA TYR A 643 11.17 -4.71 -6.78
C TYR A 643 10.78 -5.32 -8.12
N CYS A 644 10.28 -6.55 -8.10
CA CYS A 644 10.01 -7.37 -9.30
C CYS A 644 8.51 -7.50 -9.59
N GLY A 645 8.17 -7.97 -10.79
CA GLY A 645 6.80 -7.98 -11.31
C GLY A 645 5.78 -8.81 -10.53
N HIS A 646 6.19 -9.92 -9.90
CA HIS A 646 5.28 -10.90 -9.31
C HIS A 646 5.73 -11.52 -7.97
N GLU A 647 4.75 -11.96 -7.17
CA GLU A 647 4.90 -12.77 -5.96
C GLU A 647 5.04 -14.27 -6.28
N TYR A 648 6.08 -14.62 -7.02
CA TYR A 648 6.43 -16.01 -7.35
C TYR A 648 7.37 -16.67 -6.34
N THR A 649 7.78 -15.97 -5.28
CA THR A 649 8.92 -16.37 -4.44
C THR A 649 8.73 -17.73 -3.75
N LEU A 650 7.51 -18.10 -3.37
CA LEU A 650 7.20 -19.41 -2.74
C LEU A 650 7.14 -20.60 -3.72
N SER A 651 6.85 -20.38 -5.01
CA SER A 651 7.01 -21.43 -6.02
C SER A 651 8.46 -21.52 -6.49
N ASN A 652 9.14 -20.37 -6.60
CA ASN A 652 10.55 -20.27 -6.93
C ASN A 652 11.44 -20.98 -5.88
N SER A 653 11.16 -20.83 -4.59
CA SER A 653 11.94 -21.48 -3.52
C SER A 653 11.86 -23.01 -3.54
N LYS A 654 10.70 -23.58 -3.92
CA LYS A 654 10.53 -25.04 -4.07
C LYS A 654 11.41 -25.60 -5.18
N PHE A 655 11.43 -24.94 -6.34
CA PHE A 655 12.31 -25.33 -7.44
C PHE A 655 13.78 -25.18 -7.04
N ALA A 656 14.17 -24.02 -6.48
CA ALA A 656 15.55 -23.76 -6.08
C ALA A 656 16.06 -24.84 -5.08
N LEU A 657 15.25 -25.19 -4.08
CA LEU A 657 15.57 -26.26 -3.12
C LEU A 657 15.65 -27.66 -3.75
N SER A 658 14.98 -27.92 -4.88
CA SER A 658 15.13 -29.20 -5.59
C SER A 658 16.42 -29.34 -6.40
N ILE A 659 17.13 -28.24 -6.68
CA ILE A 659 18.37 -28.24 -7.49
C ILE A 659 19.63 -27.83 -6.69
N GLU A 660 19.46 -27.11 -5.59
CA GLU A 660 20.53 -26.75 -4.65
C GLU A 660 20.14 -27.01 -3.17
N PRO A 661 19.72 -28.23 -2.80
CA PRO A 661 19.19 -28.54 -1.48
C PRO A 661 20.16 -28.29 -0.32
N ASN A 662 21.48 -28.33 -0.53
CA ASN A 662 22.47 -28.16 0.55
C ASN A 662 22.84 -26.69 0.83
N ASN A 663 22.27 -25.72 0.10
CA ASN A 663 22.49 -24.30 0.35
C ASN A 663 21.74 -23.81 1.60
N GLU A 664 22.43 -23.76 2.76
CA GLU A 664 21.88 -23.31 4.05
C GLU A 664 21.23 -21.91 4.01
N ALA A 665 21.75 -21.00 3.19
CA ALA A 665 21.18 -19.66 3.03
C ALA A 665 19.84 -19.72 2.28
N LEU A 666 19.75 -20.55 1.24
CA LEU A 666 18.50 -20.82 0.52
C LEU A 666 17.49 -21.55 1.41
N GLN A 667 17.90 -22.54 2.21
CA GLN A 667 17.03 -23.21 3.19
C GLN A 667 16.43 -22.19 4.18
N SER A 668 17.30 -21.37 4.78
CA SER A 668 16.90 -20.35 5.76
C SER A 668 15.95 -19.31 5.15
N TYR A 669 16.24 -18.85 3.93
CA TYR A 669 15.40 -17.89 3.24
C TYR A 669 14.06 -18.50 2.79
N ALA A 670 14.05 -19.73 2.29
CA ALA A 670 12.83 -20.45 1.91
C ALA A 670 11.88 -20.68 3.10
N ALA A 671 12.43 -20.98 4.29
CA ALA A 671 11.65 -21.05 5.53
C ALA A 671 11.04 -19.68 5.91
N HIS A 672 11.79 -18.59 5.76
CA HIS A 672 11.27 -17.23 5.97
C HIS A 672 10.18 -16.85 4.96
N ILE A 673 10.36 -17.17 3.67
CA ILE A 673 9.37 -17.01 2.60
C ILE A 673 8.06 -17.74 2.94
N ALA A 674 8.14 -19.00 3.40
CA ALA A 674 6.97 -19.76 3.83
C ALA A 674 6.26 -19.11 5.04
N HIS A 675 7.03 -18.54 5.98
CA HIS A 675 6.47 -17.81 7.13
C HIS A 675 5.74 -16.50 6.72
N LEU A 676 6.28 -15.75 5.74
CA LEU A 676 5.62 -14.55 5.22
C LEU A 676 4.33 -14.91 4.46
N ARG A 677 4.39 -15.85 3.52
CA ARG A 677 3.23 -16.21 2.67
C ARG A 677 2.12 -16.93 3.43
N SER A 678 2.43 -17.67 4.51
CA SER A 678 1.40 -18.24 5.41
C SER A 678 0.66 -17.18 6.25
N LYS A 679 1.16 -15.94 6.29
CA LYS A 679 0.47 -14.75 6.82
C LYS A 679 -0.03 -13.81 5.71
N SER A 680 -0.01 -14.26 4.46
CA SER A 680 -0.33 -13.50 3.25
C SER A 680 0.54 -12.26 2.98
N PHE A 681 1.60 -12.00 3.77
CA PHE A 681 2.52 -10.87 3.57
C PHE A 681 3.36 -11.02 2.30
N PRO A 682 3.72 -9.92 1.61
CA PRO A 682 4.63 -9.95 0.47
C PRO A 682 6.03 -10.40 0.87
N THR A 683 6.77 -10.98 -0.08
CA THR A 683 8.20 -11.33 0.06
C THR A 683 9.12 -10.31 -0.62
N ILE A 684 8.54 -9.30 -1.27
CA ILE A 684 9.22 -8.28 -2.05
C ILE A 684 9.13 -6.94 -1.29
N PRO A 685 10.21 -6.13 -1.21
CA PRO A 685 11.50 -6.29 -1.88
C PRO A 685 12.40 -7.38 -1.29
N THR A 686 13.08 -8.11 -2.18
CA THR A 686 14.28 -8.88 -1.83
C THR A 686 15.53 -7.98 -1.90
N LYS A 687 16.69 -8.45 -1.44
CA LYS A 687 17.98 -7.74 -1.56
C LYS A 687 18.92 -8.47 -2.50
N LEU A 688 19.67 -7.72 -3.31
CA LEU A 688 20.58 -8.30 -4.31
C LEU A 688 21.60 -9.27 -3.70
N LYS A 689 22.09 -9.03 -2.47
CA LYS A 689 22.93 -9.98 -1.73
C LYS A 689 22.26 -11.33 -1.45
N VAL A 690 20.97 -11.34 -1.15
CA VAL A 690 20.19 -12.58 -0.92
C VAL A 690 20.02 -13.32 -2.24
N GLU A 691 19.70 -12.61 -3.32
CA GLU A 691 19.59 -13.21 -4.65
C GLU A 691 20.93 -13.80 -5.13
N LYS A 692 22.06 -13.10 -4.94
CA LYS A 692 23.42 -13.63 -5.21
C LYS A 692 23.71 -14.91 -4.39
N ALA A 693 23.17 -15.03 -3.19
CA ALA A 693 23.37 -16.20 -2.32
C ALA A 693 22.42 -17.38 -2.61
N CYS A 694 21.21 -17.13 -3.10
CA CYS A 694 20.11 -18.11 -3.12
C CYS A 694 19.45 -18.34 -4.49
N ASN A 695 19.56 -17.41 -5.45
CA ASN A 695 18.84 -17.49 -6.72
C ASN A 695 19.60 -18.36 -7.73
N PRO A 696 19.04 -19.49 -8.22
CA PRO A 696 19.76 -20.40 -9.10
C PRO A 696 20.17 -19.78 -10.44
N PHE A 697 19.44 -18.76 -10.91
CA PHE A 697 19.74 -18.03 -12.15
C PHE A 697 20.89 -17.02 -12.00
N LEU A 698 21.29 -16.71 -10.76
CA LEU A 698 22.50 -15.93 -10.44
C LEU A 698 23.65 -16.84 -9.97
N ARG A 699 23.43 -18.16 -9.92
CA ARG A 699 24.33 -19.20 -9.41
C ARG A 699 24.58 -20.30 -10.44
N THR A 700 24.55 -19.95 -11.72
CA THR A 700 24.77 -20.83 -12.88
C THR A 700 26.09 -21.61 -12.81
N SER A 701 27.10 -21.09 -12.11
CA SER A 701 28.41 -21.71 -11.89
C SER A 701 28.46 -22.64 -10.67
N SER A 702 27.36 -22.79 -9.91
CA SER A 702 27.29 -23.69 -8.76
C SER A 702 27.44 -25.15 -9.18
N THR A 703 28.40 -25.85 -8.56
CA THR A 703 28.68 -27.26 -8.84
C THR A 703 27.49 -28.15 -8.51
N GLU A 704 26.75 -27.84 -7.44
CA GLU A 704 25.56 -28.60 -7.02
C GLU A 704 24.43 -28.46 -8.04
N ILE A 705 24.08 -27.23 -8.45
CA ILE A 705 23.06 -26.97 -9.48
C ILE A 705 23.42 -27.67 -10.79
N ARG A 706 24.69 -27.55 -11.22
CA ARG A 706 25.16 -28.19 -12.45
C ARG A 706 25.12 -29.71 -12.38
N GLN A 707 25.46 -30.31 -11.23
CA GLN A 707 25.35 -31.76 -11.03
C GLN A 707 23.90 -32.23 -11.04
N THR A 708 23.00 -31.60 -10.26
CA THR A 708 21.59 -32.00 -10.16
C THR A 708 20.86 -31.93 -11.51
N LEU A 709 21.20 -30.94 -12.35
CA LEU A 709 20.61 -30.76 -13.69
C LEU A 709 21.44 -31.38 -14.83
N ASN A 710 22.50 -32.15 -14.53
CA ASN A 710 23.40 -32.77 -15.52
C ASN A 710 24.03 -31.78 -16.53
N ILE A 711 24.23 -30.53 -16.12
CA ILE A 711 24.85 -29.47 -16.93
C ILE A 711 26.38 -29.71 -16.98
N PRO A 712 27.00 -29.81 -18.17
CA PRO A 712 28.44 -30.01 -18.28
C PRO A 712 29.26 -28.92 -17.57
N ALA A 713 30.37 -29.32 -16.94
CA ALA A 713 31.33 -28.38 -16.34
C ALA A 713 31.97 -27.43 -17.39
N THR A 714 31.97 -27.83 -18.67
CA THR A 714 32.45 -27.05 -19.81
C THR A 714 31.41 -26.09 -20.39
N ALA A 715 30.14 -26.17 -20.00
CA ALA A 715 29.09 -25.30 -20.51
C ALA A 715 29.27 -23.85 -20.02
N SER A 716 28.97 -22.87 -20.86
CA SER A 716 28.91 -21.46 -20.47
C SER A 716 27.80 -21.21 -19.46
N ASP A 717 27.88 -20.10 -18.73
CA ASP A 717 26.84 -19.72 -17.77
C ASP A 717 25.50 -19.34 -18.43
N SER A 718 25.51 -18.94 -19.70
CA SER A 718 24.29 -18.75 -20.51
C SER A 718 23.64 -20.07 -20.91
N GLU A 719 24.42 -21.07 -21.33
CA GLU A 719 23.90 -22.43 -21.58
C GLU A 719 23.34 -23.05 -20.28
N ALA A 720 24.07 -22.90 -19.17
CA ALA A 720 23.61 -23.34 -17.86
C ALA A 720 22.30 -22.64 -17.44
N LEU A 721 22.20 -21.32 -17.64
CA LEU A 721 20.95 -20.57 -17.42
C LEU A 721 19.80 -21.10 -18.29
N GLY A 722 20.06 -21.45 -19.55
CA GLY A 722 19.09 -22.07 -20.45
C GLY A 722 18.55 -23.39 -19.92
N VAL A 723 19.42 -24.28 -19.43
CA VAL A 723 19.00 -25.56 -18.82
C VAL A 723 18.24 -25.34 -17.51
N ILE A 724 18.69 -24.44 -16.64
CA ILE A 724 17.99 -24.10 -15.38
C ILE A 724 16.60 -23.51 -15.67
N ARG A 725 16.48 -22.67 -16.71
CA ARG A 725 15.21 -22.10 -17.19
C ARG A 725 14.26 -23.20 -17.68
N GLN A 726 14.75 -24.07 -18.56
CA GLN A 726 13.96 -25.17 -19.10
C GLN A 726 13.52 -26.15 -18.01
N ALA A 727 14.39 -26.47 -17.05
CA ALA A 727 14.05 -27.30 -15.90
C ALA A 727 12.93 -26.65 -15.06
N LYS A 728 13.04 -25.36 -14.75
CA LYS A 728 12.01 -24.63 -13.97
C LYS A 728 10.69 -24.46 -14.71
N ASP A 729 10.71 -24.44 -16.04
CA ASP A 729 9.50 -24.31 -16.85
C ASP A 729 8.72 -25.64 -17.02
N ASN A 730 9.30 -26.75 -16.54
CA ASN A 730 8.71 -28.09 -16.53
C ASN A 730 8.61 -28.70 -15.10
N PHE A 731 8.60 -27.84 -14.06
CA PHE A 731 8.51 -28.20 -12.64
C PHE A 731 7.23 -27.65 -12.00
#